data_AF-A0A960PFR9-F1
#
_entry.id   AF-A0A960PFR9-F1
#
_cell.length_a   1.000
_cell.length_b   1.000
_cell.length_c   1.000
_cell.angle_alpha   90.00
_cell.angle_beta   90.00
_cell.angle_gamma   90.00
#
_symmetry.space_group_name_H-M   'P 1'
#
loop_
_entity.id
_entity.type
_entity.pdbx_description
1 polymer ?
#
loop_
_entity_poly.entity_id
_entity_poly.type
_entity_poly.pdbx_seq_one_letter_code
_entity_poly.pdbx_strand_id
1 'polypeptide(L)'
;MDWKAEIPEGVDPIVQQGEIDSSTRNLLGKLKGSDKDVAEIIVDIVSKTNGKTEKIIGVGSHMLGNGSFKDPLTGGTSDFDYRFVYEGDKASAITRYKQIQAQIRQKVIEKFGKEKGKLLLSKINLYPPEQVVGSIDDAAEAVKELNRVGINPSLEIDDLGKAVSPPLDIKTYDGLAGKGSKSFRDVYESSKGRVFWNNNGTVNSGLADILPFDEIRGVYTIEGSANTANQFKNFVVNNIDEGDYRAALKNLKRTQQMMKKGRDLGKFSKKNYVDDLIKQLDEVADDPIELAKIFKESSFRQKLSNAFKQVDFDSAMLREYAQRGDPRSLNILRELLEQGGANSSGKWAKTKNALMELGDEFMQLNRYVPWKNIFKGLMAVLIAYQVYDVSKKASEEDWEGAYREAAFGSATEVAVMVGGASLMLPVLVIQVLVASFIDDVKASSYARVASYQDCEDLIAGIYEVKGREDILVNQSYETNIDKLARQYTDADDVVEIVGKHAKLASRRGDKFDPEVEKAVNQKCVKDILSRWNNKRAEIIGEAILYLKAFESEFNSSMFTGESNPEEVWLLPGKEASVDAHANFVGNISGMQQNLVKFAETLKSLGGDKKIVTVDVNQYYKWVPLNKEEKVTSYYTRPFFDRAKASGTFTYKSAGNKNLRLEYSLEINVTAVDDHVFQAVKAGYLDKVFTKSAPFNINILEPKGNVEIVGPSKLTAETPINLSAKPDADLEKLKPSFVWYDRTENSTPKSGKSYSFTAKDKS
;
A
#
# COMPACT_ATOMS: atom_id res chain seq x y z
N MET A 1 -13.46 -26.53 -34.54
CA MET A 1 -14.56 -25.56 -34.68
C MET A 1 -14.15 -24.57 -35.73
N ASP A 2 -14.63 -24.78 -36.95
CA ASP A 2 -14.37 -23.95 -38.13
C ASP A 2 -15.03 -22.59 -37.98
N TRP A 3 -14.24 -21.52 -38.10
CA TRP A 3 -14.75 -20.16 -38.24
C TRP A 3 -14.85 -19.83 -39.73
N LYS A 4 -16.00 -20.15 -40.34
CA LYS A 4 -16.47 -19.42 -41.52
C LYS A 4 -17.17 -18.17 -41.00
N ALA A 5 -16.56 -17.00 -41.19
CA ALA A 5 -17.25 -15.74 -40.97
C ALA A 5 -18.29 -15.57 -42.09
N GLU A 6 -19.57 -15.63 -41.74
CA GLU A 6 -20.67 -15.21 -42.60
C GLU A 6 -20.50 -13.72 -42.91
N ILE A 7 -20.28 -13.41 -44.18
CA ILE A 7 -20.40 -12.07 -44.73
C ILE A 7 -21.92 -11.78 -44.76
N PRO A 8 -22.43 -10.70 -44.15
CA PRO A 8 -23.83 -10.34 -44.28
C PRO A 8 -24.15 -10.06 -45.75
N GLU A 9 -25.07 -10.84 -46.32
CA GLU A 9 -25.63 -10.60 -47.65
C GLU A 9 -26.38 -9.27 -47.66
N GLY A 10 -25.98 -8.39 -48.59
CA GLY A 10 -26.53 -7.03 -48.73
C GLY A 10 -25.54 -5.97 -49.21
N VAL A 11 -24.44 -6.36 -49.87
CA VAL A 11 -23.48 -5.41 -50.47
C VAL A 11 -23.87 -5.16 -51.92
N ASP A 12 -24.30 -3.93 -52.20
CA ASP A 12 -24.52 -3.43 -53.57
C ASP A 12 -23.26 -3.62 -54.45
N PRO A 13 -23.42 -3.81 -55.77
CA PRO A 13 -22.33 -4.19 -56.65
C PRO A 13 -21.37 -3.02 -56.93
N ILE A 14 -20.07 -3.32 -56.83
CA ILE A 14 -18.93 -2.69 -57.51
C ILE A 14 -19.01 -1.16 -57.65
N VAL A 15 -18.50 -0.45 -56.63
CA VAL A 15 -18.08 0.96 -56.80
C VAL A 15 -16.79 0.97 -57.62
N GLN A 16 -16.78 1.76 -58.70
CA GLN A 16 -15.65 2.05 -59.60
C GLN A 16 -14.34 2.26 -58.80
N GLN A 17 -13.21 1.81 -59.35
CA GLN A 17 -11.88 2.26 -58.90
C GLN A 17 -11.91 3.79 -58.82
N GLY A 18 -11.88 4.33 -57.61
CA GLY A 18 -12.01 5.77 -57.44
C GLY A 18 -10.90 6.48 -58.22
N GLU A 19 -11.27 7.47 -59.01
CA GLU A 19 -10.29 8.27 -59.74
C GLU A 19 -9.33 8.90 -58.72
N ILE A 20 -8.03 8.89 -59.00
CA ILE A 20 -7.04 9.58 -58.15
C ILE A 20 -6.77 10.97 -58.71
N ASP A 21 -6.84 11.98 -57.84
CA ASP A 21 -6.59 13.37 -58.22
C ASP A 21 -5.11 13.57 -58.63
N SER A 22 -4.82 14.72 -59.23
CA SER A 22 -3.46 15.05 -59.67
C SER A 22 -2.46 15.14 -58.50
N SER A 23 -2.90 15.61 -57.32
CA SER A 23 -2.04 15.70 -56.13
C SER A 23 -1.60 14.31 -55.69
N THR A 24 -2.53 13.36 -55.60
CA THR A 24 -2.27 11.98 -55.21
C THR A 24 -1.39 11.26 -56.22
N ARG A 25 -1.64 11.44 -57.52
CA ARG A 25 -0.74 10.91 -58.57
C ARG A 25 0.68 11.44 -58.44
N ASN A 26 0.82 12.74 -58.22
CA ASN A 26 2.14 13.36 -58.06
C ASN A 26 2.86 12.90 -56.79
N LEU A 27 2.14 12.63 -55.70
CA LEU A 27 2.71 12.05 -54.48
C LEU A 27 3.21 10.62 -54.75
N LEU A 28 2.34 9.73 -55.24
CA LEU A 28 2.68 8.33 -55.52
C LEU A 28 3.83 8.19 -56.52
N GLY A 29 3.93 9.11 -57.49
CA GLY A 29 5.03 9.15 -58.45
C GLY A 29 6.40 9.50 -57.84
N LYS A 30 6.44 10.08 -56.64
CA LYS A 30 7.68 10.41 -55.90
C LYS A 30 8.14 9.30 -54.96
N LEU A 31 7.24 8.40 -54.56
CA LEU A 31 7.52 7.27 -53.68
C LEU A 31 8.12 6.08 -54.47
N LYS A 32 8.89 5.21 -53.81
CA LYS A 32 9.58 4.06 -54.42
C LYS A 32 9.71 2.87 -53.48
N GLY A 33 9.44 1.67 -53.99
CA GLY A 33 9.53 0.44 -53.19
C GLY A 33 8.36 0.34 -52.23
N SER A 34 8.61 -0.11 -50.99
CA SER A 34 7.52 -0.41 -50.07
C SER A 34 6.74 0.84 -49.60
N ASP A 35 7.32 2.05 -49.60
CA ASP A 35 6.58 3.30 -49.30
C ASP A 35 5.47 3.60 -50.31
N LYS A 36 5.76 3.43 -51.61
CA LYS A 36 4.78 3.57 -52.68
C LYS A 36 3.72 2.50 -52.57
N ASP A 37 4.12 1.26 -52.41
CA ASP A 37 3.20 0.13 -52.42
C ASP A 37 2.21 0.17 -51.26
N VAL A 38 2.66 0.54 -50.06
CA VAL A 38 1.79 0.73 -48.90
C VAL A 38 0.90 1.96 -49.08
N ALA A 39 1.41 3.06 -49.63
CA ALA A 39 0.59 4.23 -49.93
C ALA A 39 -0.53 3.93 -50.95
N GLU A 40 -0.26 3.12 -51.98
CA GLU A 40 -1.27 2.64 -52.93
C GLU A 40 -2.35 1.78 -52.26
N ILE A 41 -1.97 0.92 -51.30
CA ILE A 41 -2.92 0.14 -50.49
C ILE A 41 -3.83 1.08 -49.70
N ILE A 42 -3.27 2.12 -49.07
CA ILE A 42 -4.05 3.12 -48.34
C ILE A 42 -5.00 3.88 -49.27
N VAL A 43 -4.54 4.28 -50.46
CA VAL A 43 -5.38 4.95 -51.47
C VAL A 43 -6.53 4.06 -51.93
N ASP A 44 -6.30 2.77 -52.19
CA ASP A 44 -7.39 1.83 -52.55
C ASP A 44 -8.40 1.67 -51.41
N ILE A 45 -7.94 1.61 -50.16
CA ILE A 45 -8.82 1.55 -49.00
C ILE A 45 -9.65 2.83 -48.87
N VAL A 46 -9.01 4.00 -48.96
CA VAL A 46 -9.68 5.31 -48.91
C VAL A 46 -10.68 5.47 -50.06
N SER A 47 -10.45 4.90 -51.24
CA SER A 47 -11.43 4.96 -52.34
C SER A 47 -12.79 4.36 -51.98
N LYS A 48 -12.84 3.49 -50.96
CA LYS A 48 -14.04 2.80 -50.48
C LYS A 48 -14.57 3.38 -49.16
N THR A 49 -14.00 4.49 -48.69
CA THR A 49 -14.45 5.18 -47.48
C THR A 49 -15.46 6.27 -47.78
N ASN A 50 -16.31 6.59 -46.80
CA ASN A 50 -17.14 7.81 -46.86
C ASN A 50 -16.28 9.00 -46.44
N GLY A 51 -15.71 9.75 -47.38
CA GLY A 51 -14.79 10.82 -47.01
C GLY A 51 -15.41 12.07 -46.39
N LYS A 52 -16.74 12.10 -46.20
CA LYS A 52 -17.40 13.04 -45.27
C LYS A 52 -17.22 12.65 -43.81
N THR A 53 -16.88 11.40 -43.51
CA THR A 53 -16.75 10.90 -42.14
C THR A 53 -15.44 10.15 -41.89
N GLU A 54 -14.66 9.84 -42.92
CA GLU A 54 -13.48 8.95 -42.83
C GLU A 54 -12.28 9.53 -43.58
N LYS A 55 -11.15 9.66 -42.88
CA LYS A 55 -9.86 10.08 -43.46
C LYS A 55 -8.72 9.25 -42.90
N ILE A 56 -7.63 9.12 -43.66
CA ILE A 56 -6.39 8.50 -43.18
C ILE A 56 -5.25 9.50 -43.32
N ILE A 57 -4.46 9.67 -42.28
CA ILE A 57 -3.27 10.53 -42.30
C ILE A 57 -2.04 9.64 -42.24
N GLY A 58 -1.19 9.66 -43.26
CA GLY A 58 0.14 9.05 -43.22
C GLY A 58 1.17 10.05 -42.72
N VAL A 59 2.13 9.62 -41.89
CA VAL A 59 3.12 10.50 -41.27
C VAL A 59 4.51 9.86 -41.26
N GLY A 60 5.53 10.62 -41.68
CA GLY A 60 6.92 10.19 -41.57
C GLY A 60 7.66 10.20 -42.90
N SER A 61 8.87 9.62 -42.92
CA SER A 61 9.76 9.63 -44.09
C SER A 61 9.11 8.98 -45.32
N HIS A 62 8.28 7.96 -45.12
CA HIS A 62 7.54 7.24 -46.16
C HIS A 62 6.51 8.12 -46.91
N MET A 63 6.23 9.34 -46.43
CA MET A 63 5.31 10.30 -47.07
C MET A 63 6.02 11.49 -47.74
N LEU A 64 7.36 11.57 -47.64
CA LEU A 64 8.12 12.74 -48.10
C LEU A 64 8.66 12.61 -49.53
N GLY A 65 8.86 11.39 -50.04
CA GLY A 65 9.35 11.15 -51.41
C GLY A 65 10.73 11.76 -51.72
N ASN A 66 11.54 12.01 -50.68
CA ASN A 66 12.84 12.69 -50.78
C ASN A 66 14.04 11.77 -50.50
N GLY A 67 13.83 10.45 -50.50
CA GLY A 67 14.88 9.44 -50.24
C GLY A 67 15.28 9.27 -48.76
N SER A 68 14.60 9.95 -47.83
CA SER A 68 14.82 9.75 -46.39
C SER A 68 14.25 8.43 -45.86
N PHE A 69 13.36 7.78 -46.61
CA PHE A 69 12.80 6.48 -46.27
C PHE A 69 13.83 5.36 -46.46
N LYS A 70 13.99 4.51 -45.45
CA LYS A 70 14.87 3.33 -45.45
C LYS A 70 14.00 2.08 -45.47
N ASP A 71 13.82 1.51 -46.65
CA ASP A 71 12.88 0.43 -46.94
C ASP A 71 13.16 -0.85 -46.10
N PRO A 72 12.22 -1.28 -45.24
CA PRO A 72 12.34 -2.50 -44.45
C PRO A 72 12.59 -3.78 -45.25
N LEU A 73 12.05 -3.86 -46.47
CA LEU A 73 12.25 -5.04 -47.33
C LEU A 73 13.69 -5.15 -47.85
N THR A 74 14.48 -4.08 -47.75
CA THR A 74 15.90 -4.04 -48.12
C THR A 74 16.83 -3.90 -46.92
N GLY A 75 16.35 -4.22 -45.71
CA GLY A 75 17.12 -4.10 -44.47
C GLY A 75 17.14 -2.68 -43.87
N GLY A 76 16.28 -1.79 -44.36
CA GLY A 76 16.04 -0.50 -43.73
C GLY A 76 15.20 -0.61 -42.46
N THR A 77 15.11 0.49 -41.71
CA THR A 77 14.48 0.53 -40.39
C THR A 77 13.33 1.53 -40.31
N SER A 78 12.79 2.01 -41.44
CA SER A 78 11.69 2.99 -41.41
C SER A 78 10.34 2.34 -41.19
N ASP A 79 9.52 2.94 -40.34
CA ASP A 79 8.14 2.52 -40.09
C ASP A 79 7.14 3.28 -40.97
N PHE A 80 5.93 2.74 -41.04
CA PHE A 80 4.78 3.30 -41.73
C PHE A 80 3.71 3.70 -40.72
N ASP A 81 3.78 4.95 -40.25
CA ASP A 81 2.82 5.46 -39.29
C ASP A 81 1.61 6.10 -40.00
N TYR A 82 0.43 5.58 -39.71
CA TYR A 82 -0.85 6.13 -40.14
C TYR A 82 -1.76 6.44 -38.95
N ARG A 83 -2.67 7.39 -39.10
CA ARG A 83 -3.78 7.65 -38.18
C ARG A 83 -5.10 7.52 -38.92
N PHE A 84 -6.04 6.78 -38.35
CA PHE A 84 -7.42 6.77 -38.81
C PHE A 84 -8.18 7.92 -38.15
N VAL A 85 -8.90 8.69 -38.95
CA VAL A 85 -9.77 9.78 -38.48
C VAL A 85 -11.20 9.44 -38.86
N TYR A 86 -12.08 9.54 -37.88
CA TYR A 86 -13.49 9.25 -38.01
C TYR A 86 -14.32 10.40 -37.44
N GLU A 87 -15.42 10.76 -38.09
CA GLU A 87 -16.45 11.66 -37.55
C GLU A 87 -17.69 10.84 -37.17
N GLY A 88 -18.06 10.85 -35.89
CA GLY A 88 -19.16 10.06 -35.35
C GLY A 88 -18.90 9.58 -33.91
N ASP A 89 -19.73 8.64 -33.43
CA ASP A 89 -19.62 8.12 -32.08
C ASP A 89 -18.46 7.12 -31.91
N LYS A 90 -18.02 6.94 -30.65
CA LYS A 90 -16.88 6.10 -30.29
C LYS A 90 -17.05 4.62 -30.69
N ALA A 91 -18.25 4.06 -30.62
CA ALA A 91 -18.47 2.64 -30.92
C ALA A 91 -18.39 2.37 -32.43
N SER A 92 -18.97 3.26 -33.23
CA SER A 92 -18.86 3.25 -34.69
C SER A 92 -17.41 3.44 -35.14
N ALA A 93 -16.68 4.38 -34.50
CA ALA A 93 -15.27 4.62 -34.77
C ALA A 93 -14.40 3.38 -34.53
N ILE A 94 -14.60 2.67 -33.40
CA ILE A 94 -13.88 1.43 -33.07
C ILE A 94 -14.16 0.33 -34.10
N THR A 95 -15.44 0.11 -34.42
CA THR A 95 -15.86 -0.91 -35.38
C THR A 95 -15.21 -0.65 -36.73
N ARG A 96 -15.30 0.59 -37.21
CA ARG A 96 -14.76 0.97 -38.50
C ARG A 96 -13.23 0.88 -38.54
N TYR A 97 -12.57 1.37 -37.49
CA TYR A 97 -11.13 1.25 -37.34
C TYR A 97 -10.65 -0.20 -37.48
N LYS A 98 -11.29 -1.16 -36.78
CA LYS A 98 -10.92 -2.59 -36.87
C LYS A 98 -11.11 -3.16 -38.28
N GLN A 99 -12.16 -2.73 -38.99
CA GLN A 99 -12.37 -3.10 -40.39
C GLN A 99 -11.22 -2.60 -41.29
N ILE A 100 -10.80 -1.34 -41.12
CA ILE A 100 -9.69 -0.77 -41.87
C ILE A 100 -8.39 -1.53 -41.58
N GLN A 101 -8.09 -1.84 -40.31
CA GLN A 101 -6.91 -2.64 -39.97
C GLN A 101 -6.93 -4.02 -40.66
N ALA A 102 -8.07 -4.71 -40.68
CA ALA A 102 -8.20 -6.01 -41.35
C ALA A 102 -7.97 -5.90 -42.86
N GLN A 103 -8.50 -4.85 -43.50
CA GLN A 103 -8.30 -4.60 -44.94
C GLN A 103 -6.83 -4.31 -45.28
N ILE A 104 -6.13 -3.52 -44.45
CA ILE A 104 -4.70 -3.26 -44.66
C ILE A 104 -3.91 -4.57 -44.55
N ARG A 105 -4.14 -5.36 -43.49
CA ARG A 105 -3.46 -6.66 -43.30
C ARG A 105 -3.67 -7.58 -44.51
N GLN A 106 -4.91 -7.72 -44.95
CA GLN A 106 -5.25 -8.54 -46.10
C GLN A 106 -4.50 -8.08 -47.36
N LYS A 107 -4.56 -6.79 -47.70
CA LYS A 107 -3.94 -6.26 -48.92
C LYS A 107 -2.42 -6.33 -48.92
N VAL A 108 -1.79 -6.13 -47.76
CA VAL A 108 -0.33 -6.29 -47.63
C VAL A 108 0.07 -7.76 -47.84
N ILE A 109 -0.66 -8.71 -47.25
CA ILE A 109 -0.38 -10.14 -47.43
C ILE A 109 -0.65 -10.59 -48.87
N GLU A 110 -1.73 -10.12 -49.49
CA GLU A 110 -2.05 -10.38 -50.90
C GLU A 110 -0.95 -9.87 -51.84
N LYS A 111 -0.41 -8.66 -51.58
CA LYS A 111 0.60 -8.05 -52.45
C LYS A 111 2.01 -8.62 -52.25
N PHE A 112 2.41 -8.89 -51.00
CA PHE A 112 3.80 -9.24 -50.67
C PHE A 112 4.02 -10.70 -50.28
N GLY A 113 2.95 -11.48 -50.10
CA GLY A 113 3.01 -12.82 -49.55
C GLY A 113 3.24 -12.83 -48.04
N LYS A 114 3.14 -14.02 -47.42
CA LYS A 114 3.11 -14.17 -45.95
C LYS A 114 4.39 -13.66 -45.26
N GLU A 115 5.57 -14.04 -45.74
CA GLU A 115 6.86 -13.71 -45.09
C GLU A 115 7.18 -12.21 -45.16
N LYS A 116 7.22 -11.64 -46.36
CA LYS A 116 7.49 -10.19 -46.55
C LYS A 116 6.34 -9.33 -46.01
N GLY A 117 5.11 -9.81 -46.14
CA GLY A 117 3.94 -9.14 -45.59
C GLY A 117 3.97 -9.10 -44.06
N LYS A 118 4.39 -10.18 -43.38
CA LYS A 118 4.59 -10.19 -41.92
C LYS A 118 5.63 -9.15 -41.49
N LEU A 119 6.77 -9.07 -42.18
CA LEU A 119 7.80 -8.07 -41.93
C LEU A 119 7.30 -6.64 -42.15
N LEU A 120 6.53 -6.38 -43.21
CA LEU A 120 5.96 -5.05 -43.43
C LEU A 120 4.88 -4.71 -42.39
N LEU A 121 4.02 -5.65 -42.03
CA LEU A 121 2.95 -5.42 -41.06
C LEU A 121 3.47 -5.14 -39.65
N SER A 122 4.61 -5.72 -39.25
CA SER A 122 5.27 -5.33 -37.99
C SER A 122 5.89 -3.92 -38.04
N LYS A 123 5.94 -3.30 -39.22
CA LYS A 123 6.39 -1.93 -39.45
C LYS A 123 5.26 -0.96 -39.76
N ILE A 124 4.02 -1.43 -39.89
CA ILE A 124 2.85 -0.56 -40.15
C ILE A 124 2.06 -0.36 -38.85
N ASN A 125 1.94 0.90 -38.44
CA ASN A 125 1.10 1.33 -37.34
C ASN A 125 -0.12 2.08 -37.88
N LEU A 126 -1.32 1.73 -37.41
CA LEU A 126 -2.53 2.53 -37.62
C LEU A 126 -3.05 3.01 -36.27
N TYR A 127 -2.81 4.26 -35.90
CA TYR A 127 -3.29 4.84 -34.66
C TYR A 127 -4.81 5.08 -34.70
N PRO A 128 -5.52 4.84 -33.58
CA PRO A 128 -6.97 4.96 -33.50
C PRO A 128 -7.44 6.43 -33.58
N PRO A 129 -8.73 6.66 -33.87
CA PRO A 129 -9.29 8.00 -33.93
C PRO A 129 -9.40 8.64 -32.54
N GLU A 130 -9.48 9.97 -32.50
CA GLU A 130 -9.38 10.75 -31.26
C GLU A 130 -10.49 10.41 -30.25
N GLN A 131 -11.66 9.95 -30.71
CA GLN A 131 -12.76 9.48 -29.83
C GLN A 131 -12.36 8.31 -28.92
N VAL A 132 -11.33 7.55 -29.30
CA VAL A 132 -10.86 6.39 -28.52
C VAL A 132 -9.91 6.82 -27.41
N VAL A 133 -8.99 7.75 -27.71
CA VAL A 133 -7.82 8.07 -26.85
C VAL A 133 -7.72 9.53 -26.41
N GLY A 134 -8.55 10.43 -26.94
CA GLY A 134 -8.42 11.87 -26.79
C GLY A 134 -8.84 12.45 -25.44
N SER A 135 -9.65 11.74 -24.66
CA SER A 135 -10.07 12.14 -23.31
C SER A 135 -9.19 11.59 -22.19
N ILE A 136 -8.10 10.91 -22.55
CA ILE A 136 -7.27 10.17 -21.61
C ILE A 136 -6.15 11.08 -21.09
N ASP A 137 -5.89 11.05 -19.79
CA ASP A 137 -4.93 11.97 -19.16
C ASP A 137 -3.49 11.47 -19.19
N ASP A 138 -3.27 10.14 -19.18
CA ASP A 138 -1.94 9.53 -19.18
C ASP A 138 -1.81 8.26 -20.05
N ALA A 139 -0.57 7.81 -20.28
CA ALA A 139 -0.27 6.68 -21.15
C ALA A 139 -0.73 5.31 -20.58
N ALA A 140 -0.78 5.15 -19.27
CA ALA A 140 -1.20 3.90 -18.65
C ALA A 140 -2.73 3.72 -18.78
N GLU A 141 -3.48 4.80 -18.64
CA GLU A 141 -4.91 4.84 -18.90
C GLU A 141 -5.22 4.59 -20.39
N ALA A 142 -4.37 5.08 -21.30
CA ALA A 142 -4.53 4.79 -22.73
C ALA A 142 -4.33 3.32 -23.04
N VAL A 143 -3.29 2.68 -22.50
CA VAL A 143 -3.08 1.23 -22.65
C VAL A 143 -4.24 0.43 -22.06
N LYS A 144 -4.77 0.83 -20.88
CA LYS A 144 -5.96 0.21 -20.30
C LYS A 144 -7.17 0.33 -21.22
N GLU A 145 -7.41 1.50 -21.78
CA GLU A 145 -8.54 1.72 -22.68
C GLU A 145 -8.40 0.91 -23.97
N LEU A 146 -7.22 0.92 -24.60
CA LEU A 146 -6.92 0.12 -25.78
C LEU A 146 -7.10 -1.39 -25.53
N ASN A 147 -6.62 -1.88 -24.38
CA ASN A 147 -6.84 -3.26 -23.95
C ASN A 147 -8.33 -3.57 -23.74
N ARG A 148 -9.07 -2.65 -23.11
CA ARG A 148 -10.51 -2.79 -22.86
C ARG A 148 -11.31 -2.87 -24.16
N VAL A 149 -10.97 -2.06 -25.17
CA VAL A 149 -11.67 -2.05 -26.46
C VAL A 149 -11.09 -3.04 -27.47
N GLY A 150 -10.05 -3.79 -27.09
CA GLY A 150 -9.41 -4.79 -27.94
C GLY A 150 -8.74 -4.19 -29.18
N ILE A 151 -8.00 -3.09 -29.03
CA ILE A 151 -7.26 -2.42 -30.10
C ILE A 151 -5.76 -2.54 -29.86
N ASN A 152 -5.03 -2.92 -30.92
CA ASN A 152 -3.58 -2.79 -31.03
C ASN A 152 -3.27 -1.89 -32.23
N PRO A 153 -2.59 -0.74 -32.07
CA PRO A 153 -2.20 0.11 -33.20
C PRO A 153 -1.27 -0.57 -34.20
N SER A 154 -0.39 -1.46 -33.75
CA SER A 154 0.48 -2.24 -34.63
C SER A 154 -0.35 -3.22 -35.47
N LEU A 155 -0.01 -3.32 -36.76
CA LEU A 155 -0.66 -4.28 -37.66
C LEU A 155 0.00 -5.66 -37.65
N GLU A 156 0.98 -5.90 -36.78
CA GLU A 156 1.70 -7.16 -36.64
C GLU A 156 0.77 -8.38 -36.58
N ILE A 157 1.26 -9.46 -37.19
CA ILE A 157 0.63 -10.78 -37.19
C ILE A 157 1.59 -11.83 -36.60
N ASP A 158 1.03 -12.83 -35.92
CA ASP A 158 1.76 -13.97 -35.39
C ASP A 158 2.20 -14.95 -36.51
N ASP A 159 2.90 -16.03 -36.14
CA ASP A 159 3.35 -17.07 -37.08
C ASP A 159 2.20 -17.78 -37.80
N LEU A 160 1.00 -17.76 -37.20
CA LEU A 160 -0.22 -18.31 -37.78
C LEU A 160 -0.92 -17.32 -38.71
N GLY A 161 -0.41 -16.10 -38.84
CA GLY A 161 -0.98 -15.03 -39.66
C GLY A 161 -2.17 -14.32 -39.03
N LYS A 162 -2.38 -14.49 -37.72
CA LYS A 162 -3.44 -13.81 -36.96
C LYS A 162 -2.92 -12.50 -36.38
N ALA A 163 -3.79 -11.50 -36.31
CA ALA A 163 -3.45 -10.21 -35.71
C ALA A 163 -3.03 -10.38 -34.24
N VAL A 164 -1.87 -9.80 -33.88
CA VAL A 164 -1.42 -9.75 -32.49
C VAL A 164 -2.38 -8.85 -31.71
N SER A 165 -3.18 -9.47 -30.85
CA SER A 165 -4.24 -8.80 -30.09
C SER A 165 -3.77 -8.48 -28.67
N PRO A 166 -4.41 -7.54 -27.96
CA PRO A 166 -4.15 -7.23 -26.55
C PRO A 166 -4.10 -8.48 -25.65
N PRO A 167 -3.41 -8.41 -24.47
CA PRO A 167 -3.02 -7.20 -23.77
C PRO A 167 -1.72 -6.55 -24.28
N LEU A 168 -1.78 -5.25 -24.54
CA LEU A 168 -0.62 -4.37 -24.67
C LEU A 168 0.03 -4.18 -23.30
N ASP A 169 1.36 -4.22 -23.26
CA ASP A 169 2.15 -3.78 -22.12
C ASP A 169 2.50 -2.30 -22.32
N ILE A 170 2.41 -1.50 -21.27
CA ILE A 170 2.86 -0.10 -21.27
C ILE A 170 4.35 0.01 -21.63
N LYS A 171 5.14 -1.03 -21.37
CA LYS A 171 6.56 -1.09 -21.75
C LYS A 171 6.77 -1.27 -23.24
N THR A 172 5.85 -1.94 -23.94
CA THR A 172 5.99 -2.21 -25.38
C THR A 172 5.10 -1.31 -26.25
N TYR A 173 4.34 -0.41 -25.63
CA TYR A 173 3.51 0.57 -26.32
C TYR A 173 4.35 1.78 -26.78
N ASP A 174 4.57 1.91 -28.09
CA ASP A 174 5.33 3.04 -28.71
C ASP A 174 4.43 4.22 -29.14
N GLY A 175 3.16 4.24 -28.71
CA GLY A 175 2.25 5.33 -29.00
C GLY A 175 2.36 6.48 -28.00
N LEU A 176 2.26 7.73 -28.48
CA LEU A 176 2.06 8.87 -27.58
C LEU A 176 0.60 8.94 -27.12
N ALA A 177 0.40 9.11 -25.82
CA ALA A 177 -0.93 9.25 -25.22
C ALA A 177 -0.96 10.29 -24.10
N GLY A 178 -2.15 10.66 -23.62
CA GLY A 178 -2.30 11.64 -22.55
C GLY A 178 -2.13 13.09 -22.98
N LYS A 179 -2.16 14.00 -22.02
CA LYS A 179 -2.00 15.44 -22.26
C LYS A 179 -0.73 15.76 -23.05
N GLY A 180 -0.85 16.61 -24.06
CA GLY A 180 0.26 17.05 -24.92
C GLY A 180 0.53 16.17 -26.15
N SER A 181 0.11 14.90 -26.15
CA SER A 181 0.29 13.98 -27.29
C SER A 181 -0.28 14.53 -28.59
N LYS A 182 -1.53 15.03 -28.55
CA LYS A 182 -2.20 15.68 -29.69
C LYS A 182 -1.43 16.90 -30.21
N SER A 183 -0.89 17.76 -29.34
CA SER A 183 -0.13 18.94 -29.78
C SER A 183 1.16 18.58 -30.52
N PHE A 184 1.87 17.54 -30.05
CA PHE A 184 3.04 17.02 -30.74
C PHE A 184 2.65 16.38 -32.07
N ARG A 185 1.62 15.53 -32.04
CA ARG A 185 1.11 14.81 -33.21
C ARG A 185 0.66 15.78 -34.29
N ASP A 186 -0.18 16.76 -33.98
CA ASP A 186 -0.71 17.71 -34.96
C ASP A 186 0.43 18.52 -35.61
N VAL A 187 1.48 18.88 -34.88
CA VAL A 187 2.67 19.54 -35.46
C VAL A 187 3.48 18.58 -36.32
N TYR A 188 3.63 17.33 -35.89
CA TYR A 188 4.33 16.31 -36.65
C TYR A 188 3.58 15.97 -37.96
N GLU A 189 2.25 15.83 -37.90
CA GLU A 189 1.34 15.68 -39.03
C GLU A 189 1.43 16.89 -39.97
N SER A 190 1.37 18.13 -39.45
CA SER A 190 1.45 19.33 -40.30
C SER A 190 2.79 19.47 -41.04
N SER A 191 3.88 18.97 -40.46
CA SER A 191 5.23 19.10 -41.03
C SER A 191 5.64 17.94 -41.91
N LYS A 192 5.17 16.71 -41.62
CA LYS A 192 5.61 15.47 -42.28
C LYS A 192 4.47 14.54 -42.69
N GLY A 193 3.24 15.04 -42.65
CA GLY A 193 2.04 14.25 -42.92
C GLY A 193 1.42 14.50 -44.28
N ARG A 194 0.63 13.51 -44.71
CA ARG A 194 -0.28 13.57 -45.85
C ARG A 194 -1.64 13.04 -45.42
N VAL A 195 -2.70 13.80 -45.67
CA VAL A 195 -4.07 13.33 -45.45
C VAL A 195 -4.63 12.79 -46.76
N PHE A 196 -5.30 11.65 -46.68
CA PHE A 196 -6.00 10.98 -47.77
C PHE A 196 -7.49 10.97 -47.45
N TRP A 197 -8.32 11.36 -48.41
CA TRP A 197 -9.77 11.35 -48.26
C TRP A 197 -10.48 11.08 -49.58
N ASN A 198 -11.66 10.49 -49.48
CA ASN A 198 -12.56 10.31 -50.62
C ASN A 198 -13.43 11.56 -50.80
N ASN A 199 -13.41 12.17 -51.97
CA ASN A 199 -14.33 13.23 -52.32
C ASN A 199 -15.19 12.77 -53.50
N ASN A 200 -16.39 12.28 -53.18
CA ASN A 200 -17.38 11.84 -54.17
C ASN A 200 -16.84 10.84 -55.22
N GLY A 201 -16.06 9.85 -54.77
CA GLY A 201 -15.49 8.81 -55.64
C GLY A 201 -14.08 9.14 -56.15
N THR A 202 -13.56 10.34 -55.91
CA THR A 202 -12.17 10.68 -56.21
C THR A 202 -11.31 10.66 -54.94
N VAL A 203 -10.23 9.90 -54.92
CA VAL A 203 -9.27 9.94 -53.80
C VAL A 203 -8.35 11.13 -53.97
N ASN A 204 -8.34 11.97 -52.94
CA ASN A 204 -7.54 13.17 -52.86
C ASN A 204 -6.46 13.02 -51.78
N SER A 205 -5.35 13.71 -51.96
CA SER A 205 -4.32 13.84 -50.94
C SER A 205 -3.79 15.26 -50.84
N GLY A 206 -3.41 15.64 -49.62
CA GLY A 206 -2.98 16.99 -49.29
C GLY A 206 -2.02 17.00 -48.11
N LEU A 207 -1.43 18.17 -47.84
CA LEU A 207 -0.70 18.37 -46.60
C LEU A 207 -1.65 18.18 -45.42
N ALA A 208 -1.17 17.57 -44.33
CA ALA A 208 -1.96 17.41 -43.10
C ALA A 208 -1.84 18.65 -42.19
N ASP A 209 -1.64 19.83 -42.78
CA ASP A 209 -1.55 21.11 -42.06
C ASP A 209 -2.93 21.61 -41.60
N ILE A 210 -3.98 21.29 -42.35
CA ILE A 210 -5.38 21.50 -41.99
C ILE A 210 -5.92 20.25 -41.30
N LEU A 211 -6.40 20.41 -40.07
CA LEU A 211 -6.98 19.31 -39.30
C LEU A 211 -8.33 18.88 -39.89
N PRO A 212 -8.60 17.56 -39.96
CA PRO A 212 -9.85 17.04 -40.50
C PRO A 212 -11.05 17.26 -39.56
N PHE A 213 -12.24 17.49 -40.14
CA PHE A 213 -13.55 17.42 -39.46
C PHE A 213 -13.66 18.26 -38.18
N ASP A 214 -13.26 19.53 -38.26
CA ASP A 214 -13.28 20.49 -37.13
C ASP A 214 -12.48 20.02 -35.89
N GLU A 215 -11.56 19.07 -36.04
CA GLU A 215 -10.59 18.74 -34.98
C GLU A 215 -9.86 20.02 -34.56
N ILE A 216 -9.98 20.37 -33.27
CA ILE A 216 -9.29 21.53 -32.70
C ILE A 216 -7.80 21.20 -32.64
N ARG A 217 -6.94 22.13 -33.07
CA ARG A 217 -5.49 21.94 -32.97
C ARG A 217 -5.05 21.82 -31.52
N GLY A 218 -4.28 20.77 -31.24
CA GLY A 218 -3.63 20.60 -29.96
C GLY A 218 -2.70 21.78 -29.67
N VAL A 219 -2.88 22.40 -28.51
CA VAL A 219 -2.02 23.48 -28.04
C VAL A 219 -0.93 22.89 -27.16
N TYR A 220 0.33 23.23 -27.42
CA TYR A 220 1.40 22.87 -26.50
C TYR A 220 1.18 23.59 -25.17
N THR A 221 1.09 22.81 -24.09
CA THR A 221 1.04 23.31 -22.72
C THR A 221 2.31 22.90 -21.99
N ILE A 222 2.64 23.58 -20.89
CA ILE A 222 3.77 23.23 -20.03
C ILE A 222 3.65 21.76 -19.57
N GLU A 223 2.47 21.39 -19.05
CA GLU A 223 2.15 20.04 -18.60
C GLU A 223 2.25 19.02 -19.73
N GLY A 224 1.65 19.33 -20.89
CA GLY A 224 1.66 18.44 -22.04
C GLY A 224 3.06 18.19 -22.58
N SER A 225 3.89 19.24 -22.64
CA SER A 225 5.28 19.10 -23.07
C SER A 225 6.12 18.24 -22.13
N ALA A 226 5.98 18.43 -20.82
CA ALA A 226 6.62 17.58 -19.80
C ALA A 226 6.11 16.13 -19.84
N ASN A 227 4.83 15.92 -20.17
CA ASN A 227 4.29 14.58 -20.34
C ASN A 227 4.86 13.84 -21.55
N THR A 228 4.89 14.50 -22.71
CA THR A 228 5.48 13.93 -23.93
C THR A 228 6.98 13.68 -23.79
N ALA A 229 7.73 14.54 -23.07
CA ALA A 229 9.15 14.32 -22.80
C ALA A 229 9.42 13.02 -22.03
N ASN A 230 8.63 12.75 -20.96
CA ASN A 230 8.79 11.52 -20.17
C ASN A 230 8.44 10.25 -20.96
N GLN A 231 7.47 10.31 -21.87
CA GLN A 231 7.15 9.18 -22.75
C GLN A 231 8.31 8.88 -23.71
N PHE A 232 8.86 9.91 -24.38
CA PHE A 232 10.02 9.72 -25.24
C PHE A 232 11.24 9.20 -24.49
N LYS A 233 11.50 9.68 -23.26
CA LYS A 233 12.54 9.16 -22.38
C LYS A 233 12.37 7.66 -22.13
N ASN A 234 11.15 7.19 -21.84
CA ASN A 234 10.86 5.77 -21.68
C ASN A 234 11.10 4.99 -22.98
N PHE A 235 10.71 5.54 -24.13
CA PHE A 235 10.99 4.91 -25.43
C PHE A 235 12.50 4.81 -25.70
N VAL A 236 13.34 5.75 -25.21
CA VAL A 236 14.79 5.60 -25.31
C VAL A 236 15.26 4.35 -24.57
N VAL A 237 14.78 4.12 -23.34
CA VAL A 237 15.15 2.95 -22.54
C VAL A 237 14.74 1.66 -23.26
N ASN A 238 13.49 1.58 -23.72
CA ASN A 238 12.97 0.41 -24.43
C ASN A 238 13.76 0.12 -25.71
N ASN A 239 14.03 1.16 -26.52
CA ASN A 239 14.79 1.01 -27.76
C ASN A 239 16.24 0.57 -27.51
N ILE A 240 16.85 0.98 -26.39
CA ILE A 240 18.18 0.47 -25.99
C ILE A 240 18.11 -1.02 -25.64
N ASP A 241 17.07 -1.43 -24.91
CA ASP A 241 16.89 -2.83 -24.48
C ASP A 241 16.58 -3.74 -25.67
N GLU A 242 15.83 -3.25 -26.66
CA GLU A 242 15.52 -3.94 -27.93
C GLU A 242 16.67 -3.87 -28.95
N GLY A 243 17.70 -3.06 -28.69
CA GLY A 243 18.86 -2.89 -29.56
C GLY A 243 18.65 -1.96 -30.76
N ASP A 244 17.54 -1.21 -30.82
CA ASP A 244 17.32 -0.14 -31.80
C ASP A 244 17.92 1.20 -31.35
N TYR A 245 19.24 1.29 -31.44
CA TYR A 245 19.98 2.47 -31.00
C TYR A 245 19.68 3.74 -31.80
N ARG A 246 19.24 3.61 -33.06
CA ARG A 246 18.85 4.77 -33.89
C ARG A 246 17.52 5.35 -33.41
N ALA A 247 16.55 4.48 -33.12
CA ALA A 247 15.30 4.91 -32.50
C ALA A 247 15.54 5.49 -31.09
N ALA A 248 16.49 4.94 -30.33
CA ALA A 248 16.92 5.49 -29.04
C ALA A 248 17.45 6.93 -29.18
N LEU A 249 18.38 7.20 -30.11
CA LEU A 249 18.88 8.55 -30.39
C LEU A 249 17.76 9.51 -30.83
N LYS A 250 16.89 9.06 -31.74
CA LYS A 250 15.73 9.84 -32.21
C LYS A 250 14.82 10.25 -31.05
N ASN A 251 14.50 9.32 -30.15
CA ASN A 251 13.66 9.60 -29.00
C ASN A 251 14.39 10.45 -27.94
N LEU A 252 15.72 10.33 -27.81
CA LEU A 252 16.51 11.21 -26.95
C LEU A 252 16.44 12.68 -27.40
N LYS A 253 16.56 12.93 -28.71
CA LYS A 253 16.36 14.26 -29.31
C LYS A 253 14.95 14.80 -29.07
N ARG A 254 13.93 13.94 -29.16
CA ARG A 254 12.54 14.32 -28.88
C ARG A 254 12.32 14.65 -27.41
N THR A 255 12.94 13.92 -26.48
CA THR A 255 12.94 14.26 -25.05
C THR A 255 13.52 15.65 -24.82
N GLN A 256 14.69 15.95 -25.40
CA GLN A 256 15.33 17.28 -25.34
C GLN A 256 14.40 18.38 -25.87
N GLN A 257 13.84 18.17 -27.07
CA GLN A 257 12.94 19.12 -27.73
C GLN A 257 11.71 19.44 -26.86
N MET A 258 11.10 18.40 -26.28
CA MET A 258 9.89 18.56 -25.49
C MET A 258 10.16 19.20 -24.12
N MET A 259 11.29 18.87 -23.48
CA MET A 259 11.72 19.58 -22.27
C MET A 259 11.97 21.07 -22.54
N LYS A 260 12.69 21.38 -23.62
CA LYS A 260 12.93 22.76 -24.04
C LYS A 260 11.61 23.50 -24.29
N LYS A 261 10.67 22.87 -24.99
CA LYS A 261 9.35 23.45 -25.27
C LYS A 261 8.56 23.75 -23.98
N GLY A 262 8.52 22.80 -23.03
CA GLY A 262 7.85 22.99 -21.75
C GLY A 262 8.45 24.12 -20.94
N ARG A 263 9.78 24.25 -20.95
CA ARG A 263 10.49 25.35 -20.29
C ARG A 263 10.24 26.69 -20.95
N ASP A 264 10.33 26.77 -22.27
CA ASP A 264 10.08 27.98 -23.04
C ASP A 264 8.65 28.50 -22.79
N LEU A 265 7.65 27.62 -22.73
CA LEU A 265 6.26 27.97 -22.39
C LEU A 265 6.11 28.50 -20.96
N GLY A 266 6.88 27.96 -20.02
CA GLY A 266 6.96 28.44 -18.64
C GLY A 266 7.84 29.69 -18.45
N LYS A 267 8.48 30.17 -19.53
CA LYS A 267 9.48 31.26 -19.53
C LYS A 267 10.69 30.96 -18.64
N PHE A 268 11.10 29.70 -18.57
CA PHE A 268 12.27 29.27 -17.82
C PHE A 268 13.55 29.31 -18.66
N SER A 269 14.71 29.44 -18.01
CA SER A 269 16.03 29.34 -18.67
C SER A 269 16.20 28.01 -19.42
N LYS A 270 16.94 27.99 -20.53
CA LYS A 270 17.27 26.74 -21.23
C LYS A 270 18.24 25.91 -20.39
N LYS A 271 18.06 24.59 -20.41
CA LYS A 271 18.96 23.63 -19.75
C LYS A 271 19.45 22.59 -20.73
N ASN A 272 20.69 22.16 -20.51
CA ASN A 272 21.32 21.10 -21.27
C ASN A 272 21.11 19.79 -20.52
N TYR A 273 20.03 19.07 -20.83
CA TYR A 273 19.70 17.81 -20.16
C TYR A 273 20.49 16.66 -20.76
N VAL A 274 20.45 16.56 -22.09
CA VAL A 274 20.97 15.44 -22.87
C VAL A 274 21.82 15.92 -24.04
N ASP A 275 22.09 17.22 -24.12
CA ASP A 275 22.72 17.90 -25.25
C ASP A 275 24.10 17.33 -25.56
N ASP A 276 24.95 17.14 -24.54
CA ASP A 276 26.28 16.57 -24.70
C ASP A 276 26.23 15.09 -25.13
N LEU A 277 25.21 14.35 -24.65
CA LEU A 277 24.99 12.96 -25.03
C LEU A 277 24.54 12.85 -26.49
N ILE A 278 23.62 13.73 -26.91
CA ILE A 278 23.15 13.81 -28.30
C ILE A 278 24.32 14.20 -29.21
N LYS A 279 25.16 15.16 -28.80
CA LYS A 279 26.32 15.57 -29.59
C LYS A 279 27.28 14.39 -29.80
N GLN A 280 27.59 13.64 -28.76
CA GLN A 280 28.44 12.45 -28.84
C GLN A 280 27.83 11.38 -29.77
N LEU A 281 26.52 11.16 -29.72
CA LEU A 281 25.84 10.17 -30.56
C LEU A 281 25.66 10.63 -32.01
N ASP A 282 25.51 11.94 -32.26
CA ASP A 282 25.34 12.50 -33.60
C ASP A 282 26.58 12.36 -34.47
N GLU A 283 27.77 12.32 -33.86
CA GLU A 283 29.03 12.05 -34.56
C GLU A 283 29.07 10.66 -35.21
N VAL A 284 28.28 9.72 -34.71
CA VAL A 284 28.24 8.32 -35.19
C VAL A 284 26.83 7.86 -35.60
N ALA A 285 25.87 8.78 -35.78
CA ALA A 285 24.45 8.44 -36.01
C ALA A 285 24.21 7.54 -37.24
N ASP A 286 25.06 7.68 -38.25
CA ASP A 286 25.00 6.90 -39.49
C ASP A 286 25.69 5.53 -39.39
N ASP A 287 26.47 5.26 -38.34
CA ASP A 287 27.14 3.99 -38.07
C ASP A 287 26.44 3.20 -36.94
N PRO A 288 25.63 2.17 -37.27
CA PRO A 288 24.91 1.40 -36.26
C PRO A 288 25.81 0.65 -35.27
N ILE A 289 27.04 0.28 -35.68
CA ILE A 289 27.96 -0.52 -34.85
C ILE A 289 28.58 0.37 -33.77
N GLU A 290 29.10 1.53 -34.17
CA GLU A 290 29.65 2.49 -33.21
C GLU A 290 28.55 3.10 -32.31
N LEU A 291 27.36 3.36 -32.84
CA LEU A 291 26.20 3.78 -32.04
C LEU A 291 25.86 2.74 -30.96
N ALA A 292 25.80 1.46 -31.32
CA ALA A 292 25.56 0.36 -30.39
C ALA A 292 26.64 0.25 -29.31
N LYS A 293 27.90 0.49 -29.67
CA LYS A 293 29.03 0.46 -28.74
C LYS A 293 28.90 1.55 -27.68
N ILE A 294 28.64 2.81 -28.08
CA ILE A 294 28.47 3.92 -27.14
C ILE A 294 27.32 3.66 -26.17
N PHE A 295 26.14 3.21 -26.65
CA PHE A 295 25.00 2.91 -25.77
C PHE A 295 25.25 1.75 -24.79
N LYS A 296 26.22 0.88 -25.07
CA LYS A 296 26.63 -0.23 -24.19
C LYS A 296 27.72 0.17 -23.19
N GLU A 297 28.38 1.32 -23.37
CA GLU A 297 29.39 1.80 -22.43
C GLU A 297 28.77 2.15 -21.08
N SER A 298 29.33 1.62 -19.99
CA SER A 298 28.83 1.85 -18.63
C SER A 298 28.87 3.32 -18.23
N SER A 299 29.92 4.04 -18.64
CA SER A 299 30.07 5.47 -18.40
C SER A 299 29.00 6.29 -19.13
N PHE A 300 28.67 5.93 -20.37
CA PHE A 300 27.58 6.55 -21.13
C PHE A 300 26.23 6.26 -20.49
N ARG A 301 25.97 4.99 -20.11
CA ARG A 301 24.73 4.61 -19.40
C ARG A 301 24.55 5.35 -18.08
N GLN A 302 25.63 5.58 -17.33
CA GLN A 302 25.57 6.36 -16.09
C GLN A 302 25.22 7.83 -16.37
N LYS A 303 25.85 8.46 -17.37
CA LYS A 303 25.52 9.84 -17.76
C LYS A 303 24.08 9.96 -18.26
N LEU A 304 23.62 9.00 -19.07
CA LEU A 304 22.25 8.92 -19.56
C LEU A 304 21.25 8.77 -18.41
N SER A 305 21.53 7.90 -17.44
CA SER A 305 20.72 7.72 -16.23
C SER A 305 20.62 9.02 -15.42
N ASN A 306 21.75 9.70 -15.18
CA ASN A 306 21.75 10.99 -14.47
C ASN A 306 20.95 12.07 -15.21
N ALA A 307 21.07 12.13 -16.55
CA ALA A 307 20.27 13.03 -17.37
C ALA A 307 18.77 12.72 -17.28
N PHE A 308 18.40 11.43 -17.27
CA PHE A 308 17.01 10.99 -17.14
C PHE A 308 16.41 11.31 -15.77
N LYS A 309 17.16 11.21 -14.68
CA LYS A 309 16.71 11.69 -13.36
C LYS A 309 16.38 13.18 -13.39
N GLN A 310 17.21 13.97 -14.08
CA GLN A 310 16.98 15.41 -14.22
C GLN A 310 15.75 15.72 -15.08
N VAL A 311 15.53 14.95 -16.16
CA VAL A 311 14.31 15.03 -16.98
C VAL A 311 13.08 14.69 -16.15
N ASP A 312 13.11 13.60 -15.38
CA ASP A 312 11.98 13.18 -14.54
C ASP A 312 11.61 14.23 -13.49
N PHE A 313 12.61 14.76 -12.79
CA PHE A 313 12.42 15.79 -11.79
C PHE A 313 11.86 17.08 -12.40
N ASP A 314 12.51 17.65 -13.43
CA ASP A 314 12.07 18.91 -14.02
C ASP A 314 10.71 18.73 -14.73
N SER A 315 10.42 17.57 -15.35
CA SER A 315 9.10 17.26 -15.91
C SER A 315 8.01 17.25 -14.84
N ALA A 316 8.26 16.62 -13.70
CA ALA A 316 7.34 16.62 -12.57
C ALA A 316 7.05 18.06 -12.07
N MET A 317 8.10 18.86 -11.90
CA MET A 317 7.94 20.26 -11.46
C MET A 317 7.18 21.11 -12.47
N LEU A 318 7.44 20.92 -13.77
CA LEU A 318 6.74 21.65 -14.84
C LEU A 318 5.24 21.32 -14.87
N ARG A 319 4.85 20.05 -14.70
CA ARG A 319 3.43 19.66 -14.62
C ARG A 319 2.73 20.33 -13.45
N GLU A 320 3.38 20.36 -12.30
CA GLU A 320 2.82 20.97 -11.09
C GLU A 320 2.75 22.50 -11.18
N TYR A 321 3.77 23.12 -11.76
CA TYR A 321 3.76 24.55 -12.06
C TYR A 321 2.61 24.94 -12.99
N ALA A 322 2.25 24.06 -13.94
CA ALA A 322 1.13 24.30 -14.86
C ALA A 322 -0.25 24.18 -14.21
N GLN A 323 -0.39 23.38 -13.14
CA GLN A 323 -1.66 23.08 -12.50
C GLN A 323 -1.97 24.00 -11.31
N ARG A 324 -0.97 24.67 -10.74
CA ARG A 324 -1.13 25.49 -9.53
C ARG A 324 -1.49 26.94 -9.87
N GLY A 325 -2.44 27.48 -9.12
CA GLY A 325 -2.85 28.88 -9.22
C GLY A 325 -2.28 29.79 -8.13
N ASP A 326 -1.72 29.24 -7.06
CA ASP A 326 -1.26 30.03 -5.94
C ASP A 326 0.13 30.64 -6.20
N PRO A 327 0.30 31.98 -6.09
CA PRO A 327 1.55 32.65 -6.44
C PRO A 327 2.78 32.17 -5.67
N ARG A 328 2.60 31.68 -4.44
CA ARG A 328 3.69 31.22 -3.57
C ARG A 328 4.27 29.88 -4.05
N SER A 329 3.44 28.88 -4.30
CA SER A 329 3.89 27.61 -4.91
C SER A 329 4.56 27.86 -6.26
N LEU A 330 4.00 28.75 -7.07
CA LEU A 330 4.57 29.07 -8.39
C LEU A 330 5.96 29.69 -8.29
N ASN A 331 6.23 30.54 -7.28
CA ASN A 331 7.56 31.10 -7.06
C ASN A 331 8.57 30.04 -6.62
N ILE A 332 8.21 29.16 -5.68
CA ILE A 332 9.09 28.05 -5.25
C ILE A 332 9.42 27.14 -6.43
N LEU A 333 8.39 26.76 -7.19
CA LEU A 333 8.55 25.90 -8.36
C LEU A 333 9.43 26.55 -9.42
N ARG A 334 9.27 27.86 -9.64
CA ARG A 334 10.12 28.62 -10.55
C ARG A 334 11.57 28.61 -10.09
N GLU A 335 11.84 28.85 -8.81
CA GLU A 335 13.20 28.83 -8.28
C GLU A 335 13.85 27.44 -8.36
N LEU A 336 13.11 26.36 -8.06
CA LEU A 336 13.56 24.96 -8.22
C LEU A 336 13.82 24.58 -9.68
N LEU A 337 13.00 25.09 -10.62
CA LEU A 337 13.15 24.86 -12.05
C LEU A 337 14.30 25.66 -12.66
N GLU A 338 14.60 26.85 -12.14
CA GLU A 338 15.70 27.71 -12.59
C GLU A 338 17.07 27.24 -12.09
N GLN A 339 17.14 26.76 -10.86
CA GLN A 339 18.39 26.22 -10.32
C GLN A 339 18.69 24.86 -10.96
N GLY A 340 19.79 24.75 -11.72
CA GLY A 340 20.09 23.53 -12.46
C GLY A 340 21.49 23.48 -13.06
N GLY A 341 22.36 22.79 -12.33
CA GLY A 341 23.69 22.33 -12.72
C GLY A 341 24.37 21.79 -11.46
N ALA A 342 25.25 20.80 -11.59
CA ALA A 342 26.04 20.27 -10.46
C ALA A 342 26.82 21.36 -9.69
N ASN A 343 26.95 22.56 -10.29
CA ASN A 343 27.64 23.74 -9.75
C ASN A 343 26.69 24.92 -9.42
N SER A 344 25.38 24.71 -9.35
CA SER A 344 24.45 25.81 -9.02
C SER A 344 24.44 26.12 -7.52
N SER A 345 24.69 27.38 -7.15
CA SER A 345 24.80 27.87 -5.76
C SER A 345 23.52 28.57 -5.25
N GLY A 346 22.35 28.12 -5.71
CA GLY A 346 21.07 28.72 -5.35
C GLY A 346 20.47 28.16 -4.06
N LYS A 347 19.57 28.93 -3.44
CA LYS A 347 18.86 28.61 -2.19
C LYS A 347 18.22 27.21 -2.14
N TRP A 348 17.89 26.63 -3.29
CA TRP A 348 17.22 25.33 -3.41
C TRP A 348 18.08 24.28 -4.13
N ALA A 349 19.36 24.56 -4.42
CA ALA A 349 20.21 23.64 -5.16
C ALA A 349 20.44 22.33 -4.38
N LYS A 350 20.69 22.44 -3.06
CA LYS A 350 20.81 21.28 -2.16
C LYS A 350 19.50 20.51 -2.06
N THR A 351 18.39 21.20 -1.86
CA THR A 351 17.04 20.62 -1.85
C THR A 351 16.73 19.86 -3.12
N LYS A 352 17.03 20.45 -4.27
CA LYS A 352 16.85 19.85 -5.58
C LYS A 352 17.69 18.58 -5.74
N ASN A 353 18.97 18.64 -5.41
CA ASN A 353 19.86 17.48 -5.51
C ASN A 353 19.40 16.34 -4.61
N ALA A 354 19.01 16.66 -3.37
CA ALA A 354 18.50 15.68 -2.42
C ALA A 354 17.17 15.05 -2.89
N LEU A 355 16.28 15.84 -3.50
CA LEU A 355 15.04 15.33 -4.11
C LEU A 355 15.32 14.48 -5.37
N MET A 356 16.37 14.79 -6.13
CA MET A 356 16.79 14.00 -7.29
C MET A 356 17.43 12.66 -6.89
N GLU A 357 18.21 12.62 -5.80
CA GLU A 357 18.80 11.39 -5.25
C GLU A 357 17.73 10.45 -4.69
N LEU A 358 16.77 11.03 -3.97
CA LEU A 358 15.59 10.31 -3.50
C LEU A 358 14.70 9.80 -4.64
N GLY A 359 14.74 10.45 -5.81
CA GLY A 359 13.93 10.09 -6.97
C GLY A 359 14.01 8.61 -7.35
N ASP A 360 15.16 7.97 -7.19
CA ASP A 360 15.34 6.53 -7.49
C ASP A 360 14.58 5.62 -6.51
N GLU A 361 14.55 5.97 -5.23
CA GLU A 361 13.80 5.26 -4.18
C GLU A 361 12.29 5.55 -4.29
N PHE A 362 11.92 6.79 -4.59
CA PHE A 362 10.52 7.18 -4.84
C PHE A 362 9.92 6.58 -6.12
N MET A 363 10.72 6.36 -7.17
CA MET A 363 10.28 5.70 -8.40
C MET A 363 9.90 4.24 -8.16
N GLN A 364 10.52 3.56 -7.19
CA GLN A 364 10.09 2.22 -6.77
C GLN A 364 8.76 2.24 -6.01
N LEU A 365 8.50 3.30 -5.24
CA LEU A 365 7.27 3.56 -4.48
C LEU A 365 6.08 4.00 -5.33
N ASN A 366 6.31 4.49 -6.56
CA ASN A 366 5.26 4.92 -7.50
C ASN A 366 4.30 3.78 -7.92
N ARG A 367 4.58 2.52 -7.54
CA ARG A 367 3.63 1.40 -7.66
C ARG A 367 2.47 1.48 -6.66
N TYR A 368 2.62 2.23 -5.56
CA TYR A 368 1.67 2.23 -4.44
C TYR A 368 1.07 3.62 -4.14
N VAL A 369 1.76 4.72 -4.45
CA VAL A 369 1.28 6.09 -4.19
C VAL A 369 1.46 6.99 -5.42
N PRO A 370 0.39 7.64 -5.93
CA PRO A 370 0.50 8.56 -7.06
C PRO A 370 1.40 9.76 -6.76
N TRP A 371 2.32 10.09 -7.69
CA TRP A 371 3.27 11.20 -7.60
C TRP A 371 2.65 12.55 -7.16
N LYS A 372 1.44 12.86 -7.63
CA LYS A 372 0.68 14.07 -7.26
C LYS A 372 0.49 14.23 -5.75
N ASN A 373 0.32 13.12 -5.01
CA ASN A 373 0.07 13.16 -3.57
C ASN A 373 1.37 13.34 -2.77
N ILE A 374 2.45 12.68 -3.21
CA ILE A 374 3.81 12.87 -2.66
C ILE A 374 4.23 14.33 -2.85
N PHE A 375 3.99 14.86 -4.04
CA PHE A 375 4.36 16.22 -4.40
C PHE A 375 3.55 17.30 -3.64
N LYS A 376 2.26 17.05 -3.37
CA LYS A 376 1.47 17.95 -2.52
C LYS A 376 2.05 18.08 -1.11
N GLY A 377 2.46 16.97 -0.50
CA GLY A 377 3.13 16.97 0.80
C GLY A 377 4.45 17.73 0.77
N LEU A 378 5.27 17.50 -0.27
CA LEU A 378 6.52 18.25 -0.49
C LEU A 378 6.28 19.76 -0.57
N MET A 379 5.31 20.20 -1.38
CA MET A 379 5.02 21.62 -1.54
C MET A 379 4.46 22.26 -0.27
N ALA A 380 3.66 21.54 0.53
CA ALA A 380 3.19 22.04 1.82
C ALA A 380 4.37 22.38 2.74
N VAL A 381 5.39 21.53 2.79
CA VAL A 381 6.62 21.77 3.56
C VAL A 381 7.41 22.96 3.01
N LEU A 382 7.60 23.05 1.69
CA LEU A 382 8.34 24.15 1.07
C LEU A 382 7.63 25.51 1.23
N ILE A 383 6.29 25.54 1.21
CA ILE A 383 5.49 26.75 1.44
C ILE A 383 5.56 27.17 2.90
N ALA A 384 5.43 26.23 3.85
CA ALA A 384 5.65 26.50 5.27
C ALA A 384 7.02 27.14 5.48
N TYR A 385 8.03 26.72 4.69
CA TYR A 385 9.37 27.29 4.76
C TYR A 385 9.49 28.72 4.27
N GLN A 386 8.87 29.06 3.14
CA GLN A 386 8.83 30.46 2.72
C GLN A 386 8.03 31.34 3.70
N VAL A 387 6.95 30.82 4.28
CA VAL A 387 6.17 31.56 5.29
C VAL A 387 7.01 31.81 6.54
N TYR A 388 7.81 30.84 6.98
CA TYR A 388 8.66 30.97 8.16
C TYR A 388 9.86 31.92 7.93
N ASP A 389 10.44 31.92 6.74
CA ASP A 389 11.51 32.86 6.35
C ASP A 389 10.98 34.31 6.20
N VAL A 390 9.69 34.48 5.85
CA VAL A 390 9.00 35.79 5.84
C VAL A 390 8.50 36.19 7.23
N SER A 391 8.19 35.23 8.11
CA SER A 391 7.76 35.46 9.50
C SER A 391 8.91 35.60 10.48
N LYS A 392 10.14 35.91 10.02
CA LYS A 392 11.30 36.34 10.83
C LYS A 392 11.07 37.60 11.70
N LYS A 393 9.81 37.98 11.94
CA LYS A 393 9.36 38.91 12.98
C LYS A 393 8.53 38.25 14.11
N ALA A 394 8.36 36.93 14.12
CA ALA A 394 7.73 36.20 15.22
C ALA A 394 8.61 34.99 15.60
N SER A 395 9.30 35.12 16.74
CA SER A 395 10.02 34.12 17.54
C SER A 395 10.60 32.86 16.86
N GLU A 396 11.94 32.76 16.89
CA GLU A 396 12.77 31.68 16.34
C GLU A 396 12.68 30.30 17.07
N GLU A 397 11.70 30.08 17.95
CA GLU A 397 11.68 28.94 18.89
C GLU A 397 10.80 27.75 18.48
N ASP A 398 9.93 27.86 17.48
CA ASP A 398 8.97 26.78 17.13
C ASP A 398 8.88 26.50 15.63
N TRP A 399 10.03 26.50 14.95
CA TRP A 399 10.05 26.21 13.52
C TRP A 399 9.65 24.75 13.29
N GLU A 400 10.20 23.79 14.04
CA GLU A 400 9.94 22.35 13.86
C GLU A 400 8.50 21.92 14.18
N GLY A 401 7.85 22.51 15.19
CA GLY A 401 6.46 22.24 15.54
C GLY A 401 5.49 22.76 14.48
N ALA A 402 5.71 23.99 14.00
CA ALA A 402 4.92 24.58 12.92
C ALA A 402 5.02 23.81 11.59
N TYR A 403 6.20 23.25 11.25
CA TYR A 403 6.34 22.37 10.08
C TYR A 403 5.66 21.03 10.28
N ARG A 404 5.82 20.41 11.45
CA ARG A 404 5.15 19.15 11.76
C ARG A 404 3.64 19.33 11.68
N GLU A 405 3.08 20.39 12.25
CA GLU A 405 1.65 20.65 12.23
C GLU A 405 1.11 20.94 10.81
N ALA A 406 1.83 21.72 9.99
CA ALA A 406 1.45 21.98 8.59
C ALA A 406 1.59 20.73 7.68
N ALA A 407 2.60 19.89 7.93
CA ALA A 407 2.81 18.65 7.19
C ALA A 407 1.85 17.53 7.63
N PHE A 408 1.57 17.41 8.94
CA PHE A 408 0.60 16.45 9.48
C PHE A 408 -0.85 16.85 9.17
N GLY A 409 -1.18 18.14 9.18
CA GLY A 409 -2.50 18.65 8.81
C GLY A 409 -2.89 18.39 7.36
N SER A 410 -1.91 18.28 6.46
CA SER A 410 -2.14 17.88 5.05
C SER A 410 -1.95 16.38 4.79
N ALA A 411 -1.16 15.68 5.62
CA ALA A 411 -0.96 14.23 5.54
C ALA A 411 -2.14 13.41 6.09
N THR A 412 -2.96 13.97 7.00
CA THR A 412 -4.13 13.28 7.58
C THR A 412 -5.22 12.98 6.53
N GLU A 413 -5.43 13.83 5.52
CA GLU A 413 -6.33 13.50 4.40
C GLU A 413 -5.79 12.37 3.50
N VAL A 414 -4.46 12.25 3.37
CA VAL A 414 -3.80 11.24 2.51
C VAL A 414 -3.69 9.88 3.21
N ALA A 415 -3.44 9.88 4.52
CA ALA A 415 -3.34 8.67 5.35
C ALA A 415 -4.69 7.93 5.47
N VAL A 416 -5.81 8.67 5.40
CA VAL A 416 -7.17 8.10 5.47
C VAL A 416 -7.58 7.41 4.15
N MET A 417 -7.04 7.81 3.00
CA MET A 417 -7.42 7.23 1.69
C MET A 417 -6.62 5.99 1.27
N VAL A 418 -5.41 5.77 1.78
CA VAL A 418 -4.51 4.69 1.29
C VAL A 418 -3.85 4.02 2.49
N GLY A 419 -4.53 2.99 3.04
CA GLY A 419 -4.22 2.38 4.33
C GLY A 419 -2.73 2.19 4.66
N GLY A 420 -2.36 2.66 5.86
CA GLY A 420 -1.24 2.21 6.70
C GLY A 420 0.19 2.45 6.23
N ALA A 421 0.51 2.23 4.96
CA ALA A 421 1.90 2.22 4.46
C ALA A 421 2.45 3.62 4.10
N SER A 422 1.60 4.66 4.09
CA SER A 422 1.89 6.00 3.57
C SER A 422 2.40 7.00 4.62
N LEU A 423 2.48 6.63 5.91
CA LEU A 423 2.98 7.49 6.99
C LEU A 423 4.51 7.73 6.97
N MET A 424 5.29 6.89 6.29
CA MET A 424 6.76 7.05 6.23
C MET A 424 7.22 8.10 5.20
N LEU A 425 6.38 8.45 4.21
CA LEU A 425 6.77 9.31 3.09
C LEU A 425 6.94 10.78 3.47
N PRO A 426 6.02 11.42 4.23
CA PRO A 426 6.23 12.79 4.70
C PRO A 426 7.47 12.89 5.60
N VAL A 427 7.73 11.86 6.43
CA VAL A 427 8.86 11.82 7.35
C VAL A 427 10.21 11.76 6.61
N LEU A 428 10.34 10.91 5.57
CA LEU A 428 11.56 10.84 4.75
C LEU A 428 11.82 12.14 3.98
N VAL A 429 10.78 12.74 3.39
CA VAL A 429 10.90 14.03 2.69
C VAL A 429 11.30 15.14 3.68
N ILE A 430 10.69 15.18 4.86
CA ILE A 430 11.05 16.13 5.93
C ILE A 430 12.48 15.90 6.40
N GLN A 431 12.92 14.65 6.61
CA GLN A 431 14.29 14.35 7.05
C GLN A 431 15.33 14.84 6.04
N VAL A 432 15.12 14.59 4.75
CA VAL A 432 16.05 14.99 3.69
C VAL A 432 16.00 16.49 3.41
N LEU A 433 14.82 17.10 3.41
CA LEU A 433 14.68 18.55 3.33
C LEU A 433 15.38 19.24 4.49
N VAL A 434 15.13 18.80 5.72
CA VAL A 434 15.76 19.38 6.90
C VAL A 434 17.27 19.16 6.89
N ALA A 435 17.77 17.99 6.46
CA ALA A 435 19.21 17.79 6.28
C ALA A 435 19.81 18.76 5.25
N SER A 436 19.11 19.02 4.14
CA SER A 436 19.57 19.94 3.09
C SER A 436 19.52 21.43 3.50
N PHE A 437 18.59 21.82 4.38
CA PHE A 437 18.43 23.21 4.87
C PHE A 437 19.31 23.53 6.08
N ILE A 438 19.58 22.55 6.96
CA ILE A 438 20.49 22.76 8.08
C ILE A 438 21.90 23.12 7.55
N ASP A 439 22.29 22.63 6.38
CA ASP A 439 23.60 22.93 5.80
C ASP A 439 23.83 24.38 5.33
N ASP A 440 22.78 25.19 5.13
CA ASP A 440 22.92 26.63 4.82
C ASP A 440 22.76 27.53 6.06
N VAL A 441 22.37 26.96 7.20
CA VAL A 441 22.48 27.61 8.53
C VAL A 441 23.87 27.33 9.14
N LYS A 442 24.62 26.33 8.64
CA LYS A 442 25.93 25.85 9.11
C LYS A 442 27.15 26.76 8.82
N ALA A 443 26.96 28.06 8.62
CA ALA A 443 28.06 29.01 8.38
C ALA A 443 28.38 29.92 9.59
N SER A 444 28.24 29.42 10.82
CA SER A 444 28.88 30.05 11.99
C SER A 444 29.96 29.11 12.54
N SER A 445 31.13 29.66 12.85
CA SER A 445 32.33 28.96 13.35
C SER A 445 32.08 28.02 14.53
N TYR A 446 31.00 28.22 15.28
CA TYR A 446 30.59 27.42 16.43
C TYR A 446 29.97 26.06 16.05
N ALA A 447 29.31 25.93 14.90
CA ALA A 447 28.74 24.66 14.43
C ALA A 447 29.83 23.64 14.05
N ARG A 448 30.99 24.09 13.57
CA ARG A 448 32.17 23.24 13.31
C ARG A 448 32.84 22.75 14.60
N VAL A 449 32.69 23.48 15.69
CA VAL A 449 33.20 23.07 17.01
C VAL A 449 32.24 22.05 17.64
N ALA A 450 30.93 22.27 17.51
CA ALA A 450 29.87 21.32 17.92
C ALA A 450 29.74 20.09 17.00
N SER A 451 30.27 20.11 15.77
CA SER A 451 30.19 18.96 14.85
C SER A 451 30.98 17.75 15.33
N TYR A 452 32.01 17.96 16.15
CA TYR A 452 32.83 16.89 16.75
C TYR A 452 32.11 16.13 17.86
N GLN A 453 31.04 16.69 18.43
CA GLN A 453 30.26 16.04 19.48
C GLN A 453 29.31 14.98 18.90
N ASP A 454 29.50 13.70 19.19
CA ASP A 454 28.43 12.71 18.96
C ASP A 454 27.26 12.94 19.96
N CYS A 455 26.03 12.79 19.47
CA CYS A 455 24.84 13.11 20.27
C CYS A 455 24.48 12.02 21.28
N GLU A 456 24.88 10.77 21.06
CA GLU A 456 24.76 9.71 22.07
C GLU A 456 25.85 9.87 23.14
N ASP A 457 27.07 10.22 22.74
CA ASP A 457 28.17 10.54 23.65
C ASP A 457 27.85 11.75 24.53
N LEU A 458 27.15 12.76 23.96
CA LEU A 458 26.71 13.95 24.68
C LEU A 458 25.88 13.59 25.92
N ILE A 459 24.86 12.75 25.76
CA ILE A 459 23.98 12.31 26.86
C ILE A 459 24.63 11.24 27.73
N ALA A 460 25.62 10.51 27.20
CA ALA A 460 26.49 9.63 27.97
C ALA A 460 27.52 10.40 28.82
N GLY A 461 27.56 11.74 28.75
CA GLY A 461 28.48 12.57 29.54
C GLY A 461 29.91 12.65 28.97
N ILE A 462 30.08 12.24 27.72
CA ILE A 462 31.33 12.31 26.96
C ILE A 462 31.26 13.54 26.06
N TYR A 463 32.08 14.54 26.37
CA TYR A 463 32.10 15.81 25.64
C TYR A 463 33.31 15.87 24.72
N GLU A 464 33.05 15.91 23.42
CA GLU A 464 34.07 15.83 22.35
C GLU A 464 34.20 17.14 21.58
N VAL A 465 33.58 18.20 22.08
CA VAL A 465 33.65 19.54 21.50
C VAL A 465 35.11 20.02 21.50
N LYS A 466 35.63 20.30 20.31
CA LYS A 466 37.06 20.59 20.12
C LYS A 466 37.56 21.78 20.96
N GLY A 467 38.59 21.55 21.78
CA GLY A 467 39.16 22.51 22.74
C GLY A 467 38.38 22.66 24.05
N ARG A 468 37.43 21.75 24.31
CA ARG A 468 36.50 21.66 25.45
C ARG A 468 36.21 20.18 25.80
N GLU A 469 37.14 19.30 25.45
CA GLU A 469 36.99 17.85 25.62
C GLU A 469 37.02 17.49 27.11
N ASP A 470 36.02 16.77 27.58
CA ASP A 470 35.90 16.38 28.99
C ASP A 470 35.05 15.11 29.12
N ILE A 471 35.30 14.33 30.17
CA ILE A 471 34.50 13.16 30.52
C ILE A 471 34.05 13.37 31.96
N LEU A 472 32.76 13.58 32.17
CA LEU A 472 32.24 13.71 33.52
C LEU A 472 32.31 12.35 34.24
N VAL A 473 33.19 12.23 35.22
CA VAL A 473 33.29 11.04 36.10
C VAL A 473 32.07 10.91 37.04
N ASN A 474 31.18 11.90 37.05
CA ASN A 474 30.00 11.92 37.93
C ASN A 474 28.78 11.29 37.22
N GLN A 475 28.54 10.01 37.50
CA GLN A 475 27.47 9.15 36.94
C GLN A 475 26.03 9.65 37.14
N SER A 476 25.81 10.76 37.86
CA SER A 476 24.48 11.27 38.18
C SER A 476 23.72 11.84 36.96
N TYR A 477 24.43 12.20 35.89
CA TYR A 477 23.86 12.76 34.67
C TYR A 477 23.98 11.85 33.45
N GLU A 478 24.68 10.71 33.55
CA GLU A 478 24.82 9.76 32.44
C GLU A 478 23.46 9.12 32.12
N THR A 479 23.07 9.23 30.85
CA THR A 479 21.86 8.62 30.32
C THR A 479 22.09 8.10 28.91
N ASN A 480 21.17 7.26 28.45
CA ASN A 480 21.16 6.73 27.09
C ASN A 480 19.71 6.76 26.57
N ILE A 481 19.55 6.48 25.28
CA ILE A 481 18.24 6.55 24.62
C ILE A 481 17.19 5.63 25.28
N ASP A 482 17.57 4.42 25.74
CA ASP A 482 16.63 3.51 26.42
C ASP A 482 16.18 4.06 27.78
N LYS A 483 17.13 4.59 28.57
CA LYS A 483 16.84 5.22 29.87
C LYS A 483 15.97 6.46 29.70
N LEU A 484 16.27 7.32 28.71
CA LEU A 484 15.42 8.48 28.37
C LEU A 484 14.01 8.05 27.95
N ALA A 485 13.91 7.01 27.11
CA ALA A 485 12.64 6.49 26.61
C ALA A 485 11.76 5.94 27.74
N ARG A 486 12.35 5.36 28.79
CA ARG A 486 11.59 4.85 29.94
C ARG A 486 11.30 5.93 30.97
N GLN A 487 12.26 6.81 31.25
CA GLN A 487 12.17 7.76 32.35
C GLN A 487 11.27 8.96 32.05
N TYR A 488 11.32 9.49 30.83
CA TYR A 488 10.61 10.70 30.43
C TYR A 488 9.46 10.38 29.48
N THR A 489 8.30 10.96 29.77
CA THR A 489 7.07 10.80 28.97
C THR A 489 6.84 11.97 28.02
N ASP A 490 7.39 13.14 28.36
CA ASP A 490 7.19 14.37 27.61
C ASP A 490 8.47 14.74 26.86
N ALA A 491 8.33 15.17 25.60
CA ALA A 491 9.47 15.57 24.78
C ALA A 491 10.23 16.75 25.40
N ASP A 492 9.52 17.67 26.06
CA ASP A 492 10.11 18.84 26.71
C ASP A 492 11.08 18.47 27.83
N ASP A 493 10.77 17.42 28.61
CA ASP A 493 11.68 16.92 29.65
C ASP A 493 12.98 16.38 29.02
N VAL A 494 12.89 15.71 27.87
CA VAL A 494 14.07 15.22 27.12
C VAL A 494 14.88 16.39 26.58
N VAL A 495 14.22 17.42 26.03
CA VAL A 495 14.89 18.66 25.56
C VAL A 495 15.64 19.33 26.70
N GLU A 496 15.06 19.41 27.90
CA GLU A 496 15.72 19.99 29.07
C GLU A 496 17.00 19.24 29.43
N ILE A 497 16.98 17.90 29.39
CA ILE A 497 18.17 17.07 29.63
C ILE A 497 19.23 17.32 28.56
N VAL A 498 18.87 17.32 27.28
CA VAL A 498 19.84 17.62 26.20
C VAL A 498 20.43 19.02 26.37
N GLY A 499 19.62 20.00 26.77
CA GLY A 499 20.07 21.35 27.08
C GLY A 499 21.09 21.40 28.23
N LYS A 500 20.89 20.63 29.29
CA LYS A 500 21.86 20.49 30.40
C LYS A 500 23.20 19.93 29.91
N HIS A 501 23.17 18.90 29.07
CA HIS A 501 24.40 18.32 28.51
C HIS A 501 25.07 19.25 27.49
N ALA A 502 24.31 19.96 26.66
CA ALA A 502 24.83 20.95 25.72
C ALA A 502 25.54 22.11 26.45
N LYS A 503 24.97 22.56 27.57
CA LYS A 503 25.60 23.56 28.45
C LYS A 503 26.94 23.05 28.99
N LEU A 504 26.98 21.82 29.48
CA LEU A 504 28.21 21.21 29.99
C LEU A 504 29.27 21.04 28.88
N ALA A 505 28.88 20.60 27.69
CA ALA A 505 29.75 20.47 26.51
C ALA A 505 30.30 21.82 25.99
N SER A 506 29.65 22.94 26.33
CA SER A 506 30.10 24.28 25.95
C SER A 506 31.22 24.84 26.84
N ARG A 507 31.54 24.14 27.95
CA ARG A 507 32.43 24.64 29.00
C ARG A 507 33.89 24.70 28.53
N ARG A 508 34.57 25.80 28.84
CA ARG A 508 36.02 25.97 28.65
C ARG A 508 36.65 26.53 29.93
N GLY A 509 37.19 25.64 30.77
CA GLY A 509 37.57 26.00 32.15
C GLY A 509 36.33 26.32 32.99
N ASP A 510 36.32 27.44 33.72
CA ASP A 510 35.18 27.85 34.56
C ASP A 510 34.09 28.66 33.82
N LYS A 511 34.22 28.85 32.51
CA LYS A 511 33.33 29.69 31.70
C LYS A 511 32.54 28.86 30.68
N PHE A 512 31.26 29.20 30.53
CA PHE A 512 30.35 28.64 29.53
C PHE A 512 30.33 29.52 28.28
N ASP A 513 30.21 28.91 27.11
CA ASP A 513 30.15 29.59 25.82
C ASP A 513 28.73 29.45 25.24
N PRO A 514 27.87 30.49 25.37
CA PRO A 514 26.46 30.40 24.99
C PRO A 514 26.22 30.06 23.52
N GLU A 515 27.14 30.44 22.64
CA GLU A 515 27.03 30.17 21.20
C GLU A 515 27.38 28.71 20.86
N VAL A 516 28.31 28.10 21.61
CA VAL A 516 28.60 26.66 21.50
C VAL A 516 27.49 25.83 22.12
N GLU A 517 26.97 26.24 23.29
CA GLU A 517 25.81 25.62 23.93
C GLU A 517 24.62 25.57 22.97
N LYS A 518 24.27 26.73 22.37
CA LYS A 518 23.19 26.82 21.37
C LYS A 518 23.45 25.90 20.17
N ALA A 519 24.67 25.84 19.66
CA ALA A 519 25.01 25.01 18.49
C ALA A 519 24.95 23.50 18.80
N VAL A 520 25.43 23.06 19.97
CA VAL A 520 25.36 21.65 20.40
C VAL A 520 23.90 21.26 20.67
N ASN A 521 23.14 22.13 21.33
CA ASN A 521 21.73 21.90 21.64
C ASN A 521 20.90 21.76 20.34
N GLN A 522 21.06 22.69 19.40
CA GLN A 522 20.38 22.64 18.09
C GLN A 522 20.71 21.38 17.29
N LYS A 523 21.96 20.90 17.36
CA LYS A 523 22.38 19.67 16.67
C LYS A 523 21.75 18.43 17.30
N CYS A 524 21.84 18.31 18.63
CA CYS A 524 21.57 17.03 19.29
C CYS A 524 20.14 16.86 19.81
N VAL A 525 19.39 17.94 20.08
CA VAL A 525 17.98 17.83 20.48
C VAL A 525 17.18 17.03 19.45
N LYS A 526 17.33 17.37 18.17
CA LYS A 526 16.59 16.72 17.09
C LYS A 526 16.92 15.23 16.95
N ASP A 527 18.20 14.89 16.97
CA ASP A 527 18.66 13.50 16.84
C ASP A 527 18.19 12.65 18.04
N ILE A 528 18.36 13.17 19.26
CA ILE A 528 17.98 12.48 20.49
C ILE A 528 16.46 12.34 20.61
N LEU A 529 15.67 13.37 20.27
CA LEU A 529 14.20 13.25 20.24
C LEU A 529 13.73 12.23 19.20
N SER A 530 14.38 12.17 18.03
CA SER A 530 14.05 11.16 17.02
C SER A 530 14.34 9.75 17.54
N ARG A 531 15.50 9.52 18.15
CA ARG A 531 15.89 8.23 18.72
C ARG A 531 15.02 7.84 19.91
N TRP A 532 14.67 8.80 20.78
CA TRP A 532 13.76 8.62 21.91
C TRP A 532 12.37 8.17 21.45
N ASN A 533 11.77 8.87 20.48
CA ASN A 533 10.47 8.50 19.90
C ASN A 533 10.50 7.09 19.29
N ASN A 534 11.53 6.78 18.50
CA ASN A 534 11.71 5.46 17.90
C ASN A 534 11.83 4.37 18.98
N LYS A 535 12.58 4.63 20.05
CA LYS A 535 12.75 3.65 21.13
C LYS A 535 11.45 3.43 21.92
N ARG A 536 10.67 4.48 22.17
CA ARG A 536 9.33 4.33 22.79
C ARG A 536 8.40 3.49 21.91
N ALA A 537 8.40 3.71 20.60
CA ALA A 537 7.63 2.90 19.66
C ALA A 537 8.10 1.42 19.64
N GLU A 538 9.41 1.17 19.70
CA GLU A 538 9.98 -0.18 19.81
C GLU A 538 9.50 -0.90 21.08
N ILE A 539 9.52 -0.23 22.24
CA ILE A 539 9.07 -0.78 23.52
C ILE A 539 7.56 -1.11 23.49
N ILE A 540 6.74 -0.25 22.87
CA ILE A 540 5.31 -0.54 22.64
C ILE A 540 5.15 -1.77 21.73
N GLY A 541 5.95 -1.86 20.67
CA GLY A 541 5.98 -3.02 19.79
C GLY A 541 6.30 -4.32 20.53
N GLU A 542 7.29 -4.30 21.42
CA GLU A 542 7.65 -5.44 22.27
C GLU A 542 6.49 -5.85 23.19
N ALA A 543 5.81 -4.90 23.83
CA ALA A 543 4.63 -5.18 24.63
C ALA A 543 3.53 -5.88 23.80
N ILE A 544 3.24 -5.38 22.60
CA ILE A 544 2.25 -5.99 21.70
C ILE A 544 2.62 -7.44 21.37
N LEU A 545 3.91 -7.77 21.21
CA LEU A 545 4.35 -9.15 20.97
C LEU A 545 4.04 -10.06 22.16
N TYR A 546 4.28 -9.62 23.40
CA TYR A 546 3.90 -10.38 24.59
C TYR A 546 2.39 -10.58 24.70
N LEU A 547 1.59 -9.55 24.37
CA LEU A 547 0.13 -9.65 24.38
C LEU A 547 -0.38 -10.63 23.31
N LYS A 548 0.22 -10.65 22.11
CA LYS A 548 -0.10 -11.62 21.06
C LYS A 548 0.29 -13.05 21.46
N ALA A 549 1.42 -13.22 22.12
CA ALA A 549 1.83 -14.52 22.65
C ALA A 549 0.84 -15.01 23.71
N PHE A 550 0.41 -14.12 24.62
CA PHE A 550 -0.68 -14.40 25.57
C PHE A 550 -1.96 -14.83 24.85
N GLU A 551 -2.42 -14.06 23.87
CA GLU A 551 -3.63 -14.36 23.08
C GLU A 551 -3.55 -15.73 22.41
N SER A 552 -2.41 -16.07 21.80
CA SER A 552 -2.19 -17.37 21.16
C SER A 552 -2.26 -18.52 22.16
N GLU A 553 -1.64 -18.38 23.33
CA GLU A 553 -1.68 -19.39 24.40
C GLU A 553 -3.08 -19.51 25.02
N PHE A 554 -3.76 -18.38 25.23
CA PHE A 554 -5.13 -18.34 25.73
C PHE A 554 -6.09 -19.04 24.78
N ASN A 555 -5.98 -18.75 23.49
CA ASN A 555 -6.82 -19.35 22.46
C ASN A 555 -6.59 -20.86 22.33
N SER A 556 -5.33 -21.31 22.41
CA SER A 556 -4.98 -22.73 22.37
C SER A 556 -5.28 -23.50 23.65
N SER A 557 -5.44 -22.81 24.79
CA SER A 557 -5.84 -23.44 26.05
C SER A 557 -7.29 -23.95 26.02
N MET A 558 -7.54 -25.06 26.72
CA MET A 558 -8.88 -25.55 26.97
C MET A 558 -9.37 -25.07 28.34
N PHE A 559 -10.66 -24.73 28.42
CA PHE A 559 -11.30 -24.38 29.68
C PHE A 559 -12.37 -25.44 29.99
N THR A 560 -12.08 -26.28 30.97
CA THR A 560 -12.85 -27.49 31.27
C THR A 560 -13.57 -27.37 32.61
N GLY A 561 -14.75 -27.97 32.72
CA GLY A 561 -15.54 -28.04 33.95
C GLY A 561 -15.59 -29.47 34.45
N GLU A 562 -15.43 -29.65 35.75
CA GLU A 562 -15.56 -30.93 36.45
C GLU A 562 -16.56 -30.76 37.60
N SER A 563 -17.37 -31.78 37.84
CA SER A 563 -18.36 -31.80 38.94
C SER A 563 -18.15 -33.01 39.82
N ASN A 564 -18.20 -32.83 41.14
CA ASN A 564 -18.08 -33.90 42.11
C ASN A 564 -19.27 -33.90 43.10
N PRO A 565 -20.06 -34.98 43.16
CA PRO A 565 -20.08 -36.10 42.21
C PRO A 565 -20.73 -35.70 40.87
N GLU A 566 -20.38 -36.39 39.78
CA GLU A 566 -21.05 -36.22 38.47
C GLU A 566 -22.51 -36.69 38.50
N GLU A 567 -22.79 -37.72 39.32
CA GLU A 567 -24.13 -38.24 39.58
C GLU A 567 -24.45 -38.21 41.08
N VAL A 568 -25.59 -37.62 41.45
CA VAL A 568 -26.02 -37.52 42.85
C VAL A 568 -27.49 -37.90 43.00
N TRP A 569 -27.80 -38.63 44.08
CA TRP A 569 -29.17 -39.01 44.41
C TRP A 569 -29.89 -37.91 45.18
N LEU A 570 -31.09 -37.53 44.70
CA LEU A 570 -32.00 -36.63 45.39
C LEU A 570 -32.85 -37.39 46.41
N LEU A 571 -32.52 -37.28 47.69
CA LEU A 571 -33.29 -37.91 48.76
C LEU A 571 -34.60 -37.15 49.03
N PRO A 572 -35.71 -37.85 49.37
CA PRO A 572 -36.98 -37.21 49.68
C PRO A 572 -36.86 -36.14 50.78
N GLY A 573 -37.38 -34.93 50.50
CA GLY A 573 -37.35 -33.80 51.44
C GLY A 573 -35.97 -33.17 51.66
N LYS A 574 -34.93 -33.59 50.92
CA LYS A 574 -33.58 -33.03 50.98
C LYS A 574 -33.19 -32.39 49.63
N GLU A 575 -32.13 -31.59 49.65
CA GLU A 575 -31.50 -31.04 48.46
C GLU A 575 -30.28 -31.90 48.08
N ALA A 576 -30.05 -32.07 46.77
CA ALA A 576 -28.81 -32.66 46.26
C ALA A 576 -27.76 -31.56 46.07
N SER A 577 -26.55 -31.77 46.58
CA SER A 577 -25.44 -30.81 46.51
C SER A 577 -24.36 -31.34 45.59
N VAL A 578 -23.86 -30.50 44.68
CA VAL A 578 -22.77 -30.83 43.76
C VAL A 578 -21.75 -29.72 43.79
N ASP A 579 -20.48 -30.08 43.97
CA ASP A 579 -19.36 -29.15 43.83
C ASP A 579 -18.94 -29.12 42.36
N ALA A 580 -18.85 -27.93 41.78
CA ALA A 580 -18.39 -27.75 40.40
C ALA A 580 -17.17 -26.83 40.38
N HIS A 581 -16.12 -27.27 39.68
CA HIS A 581 -14.85 -26.55 39.54
C HIS A 581 -14.40 -26.49 38.08
N ALA A 582 -14.08 -25.30 37.61
CA ALA A 582 -13.48 -25.12 36.28
C ALA A 582 -11.96 -24.98 36.36
N ASN A 583 -11.28 -25.46 35.32
CA ASN A 583 -9.82 -25.42 35.19
C ASN A 583 -9.40 -25.00 33.77
N PHE A 584 -8.26 -24.34 33.69
CA PHE A 584 -7.53 -24.17 32.43
C PHE A 584 -6.59 -25.37 32.22
N VAL A 585 -6.60 -25.92 31.02
CA VAL A 585 -5.65 -26.94 30.55
C VAL A 585 -4.81 -26.31 29.46
N GLY A 586 -3.52 -26.09 29.75
CA GLY A 586 -2.58 -25.42 28.84
C GLY A 586 -1.39 -24.79 29.58
N ASN A 587 -0.63 -23.94 28.90
CA ASN A 587 0.54 -23.26 29.46
C ASN A 587 0.15 -22.04 30.33
N ILE A 588 -0.46 -22.28 31.50
CA ILE A 588 -0.88 -21.20 32.42
C ILE A 588 0.31 -20.35 32.87
N SER A 589 1.46 -20.96 33.12
CA SER A 589 2.67 -20.24 33.52
C SER A 589 3.16 -19.31 32.41
N GLY A 590 3.19 -19.78 31.16
CA GLY A 590 3.55 -18.96 29.99
C GLY A 590 2.60 -17.79 29.80
N MET A 591 1.29 -18.02 29.89
CA MET A 591 0.28 -16.97 29.84
C MET A 591 0.52 -15.93 30.93
N GLN A 592 0.70 -16.36 32.18
CA GLN A 592 0.99 -15.44 33.28
C GLN A 592 2.27 -14.62 33.03
N GLN A 593 3.35 -15.26 32.56
CA GLN A 593 4.61 -14.59 32.26
C GLN A 593 4.46 -13.56 31.14
N ASN A 594 3.76 -13.90 30.06
CA ASN A 594 3.52 -12.99 28.94
C ASN A 594 2.68 -11.78 29.38
N LEU A 595 1.66 -12.00 30.22
CA LEU A 595 0.85 -10.91 30.78
C LEU A 595 1.66 -9.98 31.69
N VAL A 596 2.54 -10.55 32.54
CA VAL A 596 3.44 -9.77 33.39
C VAL A 596 4.42 -8.96 32.55
N LYS A 597 5.09 -9.58 31.56
CA LYS A 597 6.02 -8.89 30.66
C LYS A 597 5.33 -7.78 29.88
N PHE A 598 4.14 -8.02 29.33
CA PHE A 598 3.33 -7.01 28.67
C PHE A 598 3.11 -5.79 29.58
N ALA A 599 2.63 -6.03 30.81
CA ALA A 599 2.29 -4.95 31.73
C ALA A 599 3.52 -4.20 32.25
N GLU A 600 4.61 -4.91 32.57
CA GLU A 600 5.86 -4.30 33.03
C GLU A 600 6.53 -3.47 31.93
N THR A 601 6.57 -3.98 30.70
CA THR A 601 7.11 -3.25 29.54
C THR A 601 6.33 -1.97 29.29
N LEU A 602 4.99 -2.01 29.26
CA LEU A 602 4.18 -0.79 29.09
C LEU A 602 4.32 0.18 30.27
N LYS A 603 4.29 -0.31 31.51
CA LYS A 603 4.42 0.55 32.69
C LYS A 603 5.76 1.27 32.74
N SER A 604 6.82 0.64 32.22
CA SER A 604 8.13 1.29 32.12
C SER A 604 8.13 2.54 31.25
N LEU A 605 7.15 2.71 30.36
CA LEU A 605 6.98 3.92 29.54
C LEU A 605 6.25 5.05 30.27
N GLY A 606 5.66 4.79 31.43
CA GLY A 606 5.02 5.80 32.26
C GLY A 606 5.99 6.69 33.03
N GLY A 607 7.30 6.41 32.94
CA GLY A 607 8.35 7.21 33.56
C GLY A 607 8.24 7.35 35.06
N ASP A 608 8.98 8.34 35.58
CA ASP A 608 8.99 8.67 37.00
C ASP A 608 7.60 9.15 37.48
N LYS A 609 6.81 9.70 36.56
CA LYS A 609 5.42 10.15 36.77
C LYS A 609 4.42 8.98 36.90
N LYS A 610 4.80 7.76 36.51
CA LYS A 610 3.99 6.53 36.56
C LYS A 610 2.60 6.68 35.91
N ILE A 611 2.54 7.37 34.77
CA ILE A 611 1.28 7.76 34.11
C ILE A 611 0.68 6.69 33.17
N VAL A 612 1.27 5.50 33.14
CA VAL A 612 0.75 4.35 32.40
C VAL A 612 0.30 3.29 33.40
N THR A 613 -0.97 2.91 33.35
CA THR A 613 -1.55 1.84 34.16
C THR A 613 -2.08 0.73 33.26
N VAL A 614 -1.97 -0.50 33.76
CA VAL A 614 -2.48 -1.71 33.10
C VAL A 614 -3.28 -2.45 34.16
N ASP A 615 -4.59 -2.53 33.94
CA ASP A 615 -5.55 -3.17 34.82
C ASP A 615 -6.07 -4.46 34.19
N VAL A 616 -6.10 -5.53 34.99
CA VAL A 616 -6.55 -6.85 34.55
C VAL A 616 -7.77 -7.25 35.36
N ASN A 617 -8.93 -7.26 34.71
CA ASN A 617 -10.20 -7.60 35.31
C ASN A 617 -10.64 -8.99 34.87
N GLN A 618 -11.02 -9.82 35.83
CA GLN A 618 -11.52 -11.18 35.60
C GLN A 618 -13.01 -11.21 35.98
N TYR A 619 -13.83 -11.83 35.15
CA TYR A 619 -15.27 -11.98 35.37
C TYR A 619 -15.64 -13.45 35.30
N TYR A 620 -16.41 -13.89 36.29
CA TYR A 620 -16.87 -15.26 36.46
C TYR A 620 -18.38 -15.28 36.52
N LYS A 621 -19.02 -15.75 35.45
CA LYS A 621 -20.48 -15.76 35.34
C LYS A 621 -21.02 -17.18 35.25
N TRP A 622 -21.82 -17.57 36.25
CA TRP A 622 -22.48 -18.87 36.31
C TRP A 622 -23.87 -18.80 35.66
N VAL A 623 -24.07 -19.60 34.62
CA VAL A 623 -25.32 -19.69 33.82
C VAL A 623 -26.00 -21.04 34.08
N PRO A 624 -27.34 -21.08 34.29
CA PRO A 624 -28.33 -20.01 34.13
C PRO A 624 -28.57 -19.15 35.38
N LEU A 625 -27.78 -19.33 36.45
CA LEU A 625 -27.99 -18.66 37.74
C LEU A 625 -27.82 -17.13 37.68
N ASN A 626 -27.18 -16.64 36.61
CA ASN A 626 -26.83 -15.23 36.40
C ASN A 626 -26.06 -14.63 37.59
N LYS A 627 -25.29 -15.48 38.30
CA LYS A 627 -24.40 -15.06 39.37
C LYS A 627 -23.06 -14.67 38.74
N GLU A 628 -22.69 -13.41 38.87
CA GLU A 628 -21.44 -12.86 38.35
C GLU A 628 -20.53 -12.41 39.50
N GLU A 629 -19.26 -12.76 39.43
CA GLU A 629 -18.22 -12.28 40.33
C GLU A 629 -17.11 -11.59 39.53
N LYS A 630 -16.81 -10.34 39.88
CA LYS A 630 -15.70 -9.56 39.30
C LYS A 630 -14.51 -9.58 40.24
N VAL A 631 -13.34 -9.89 39.70
CA VAL A 631 -12.05 -9.74 40.38
C VAL A 631 -11.20 -8.75 39.60
N THR A 632 -11.07 -7.54 40.14
CA THR A 632 -10.03 -6.62 39.67
C THR A 632 -8.71 -7.05 40.30
N SER A 633 -7.75 -7.43 39.46
CA SER A 633 -6.48 -7.99 39.88
C SER A 633 -5.31 -7.21 39.29
N TYR A 634 -4.22 -7.12 40.04
CA TYR A 634 -2.93 -6.74 39.45
C TYR A 634 -2.46 -7.86 38.52
N TYR A 635 -1.83 -7.51 37.40
CA TYR A 635 -1.25 -8.47 36.44
C TYR A 635 -0.21 -9.41 37.06
N THR A 636 0.29 -9.14 38.27
CA THR A 636 1.18 -10.04 39.02
C THR A 636 0.45 -11.16 39.75
N ARG A 637 -0.88 -11.05 39.91
CA ARG A 637 -1.71 -12.13 40.43
C ARG A 637 -2.01 -13.13 39.31
N PRO A 638 -2.29 -14.40 39.66
CA PRO A 638 -2.77 -15.37 38.69
C PRO A 638 -3.93 -14.79 37.88
N PHE A 639 -3.84 -14.83 36.55
CA PHE A 639 -4.91 -14.40 35.67
C PHE A 639 -6.17 -15.26 35.80
N PHE A 640 -6.10 -16.36 36.55
CA PHE A 640 -7.22 -17.25 36.86
C PHE A 640 -7.28 -17.58 38.36
N ASP A 641 -8.37 -17.16 39.01
CA ASP A 641 -8.72 -17.51 40.38
C ASP A 641 -9.60 -18.78 40.44
N ARG A 642 -9.00 -19.89 40.90
CA ARG A 642 -9.70 -21.18 41.06
C ARG A 642 -10.83 -21.12 42.08
N ALA A 643 -10.73 -20.31 43.13
CA ALA A 643 -11.76 -20.24 44.16
C ALA A 643 -13.04 -19.60 43.60
N LYS A 644 -12.89 -18.65 42.67
CA LYS A 644 -14.00 -18.00 41.95
C LYS A 644 -14.58 -18.87 40.84
N ALA A 645 -13.75 -19.75 40.28
CA ALA A 645 -14.13 -20.77 39.33
C ALA A 645 -14.69 -22.05 39.98
N SER A 646 -14.92 -22.04 41.29
CA SER A 646 -15.48 -23.16 42.06
C SER A 646 -16.74 -22.74 42.80
N GLY A 647 -17.71 -23.65 42.93
CA GLY A 647 -18.92 -23.40 43.70
C GLY A 647 -19.68 -24.67 44.04
N THR A 648 -20.43 -24.62 45.14
CA THR A 648 -21.37 -25.66 45.54
C THR A 648 -22.77 -25.27 45.13
N PHE A 649 -23.47 -26.14 44.39
CA PHE A 649 -24.79 -25.89 43.85
C PHE A 649 -25.80 -26.91 44.40
N THR A 650 -26.96 -26.43 44.85
CA THR A 650 -28.02 -27.30 45.37
C THR A 650 -29.21 -27.38 44.42
N TYR A 651 -29.78 -28.59 44.30
CA TYR A 651 -30.87 -28.89 43.38
C TYR A 651 -32.04 -29.56 44.12
N LYS A 652 -33.26 -29.13 43.78
CA LYS A 652 -34.53 -29.64 44.36
C LYS A 652 -35.31 -30.59 43.45
N SER A 653 -34.79 -30.86 42.25
CA SER A 653 -35.48 -31.64 41.22
C SER A 653 -34.49 -32.52 40.47
N ALA A 654 -34.89 -33.74 40.14
CA ALA A 654 -34.09 -34.66 39.33
C ALA A 654 -33.91 -34.18 37.86
N GLY A 655 -33.11 -34.94 37.11
CA GLY A 655 -32.79 -34.74 35.71
C GLY A 655 -31.45 -34.01 35.49
N ASN A 656 -31.05 -33.95 34.22
CA ASN A 656 -29.81 -33.30 33.79
C ASN A 656 -29.86 -31.79 34.03
N LYS A 657 -28.83 -31.25 34.66
CA LYS A 657 -28.65 -29.81 34.90
C LYS A 657 -27.52 -29.30 34.03
N ASN A 658 -27.84 -28.35 33.16
CA ASN A 658 -26.88 -27.66 32.31
C ASN A 658 -26.36 -26.42 33.04
N LEU A 659 -25.27 -26.59 33.78
CA LEU A 659 -24.55 -25.49 34.41
C LEU A 659 -23.36 -25.11 33.51
N ARG A 660 -23.08 -23.82 33.35
CA ARG A 660 -21.90 -23.34 32.62
C ARG A 660 -21.25 -22.19 33.37
N LEU A 661 -19.93 -22.18 33.42
CA LEU A 661 -19.16 -21.02 33.83
C LEU A 661 -18.62 -20.30 32.59
N GLU A 662 -18.96 -19.03 32.45
CA GLU A 662 -18.37 -18.11 31.47
C GLU A 662 -17.29 -17.29 32.17
N TYR A 663 -16.09 -17.32 31.62
CA TYR A 663 -14.93 -16.59 32.12
C TYR A 663 -14.54 -15.52 31.09
N SER A 664 -14.37 -14.27 31.55
CA SER A 664 -13.86 -13.16 30.75
C SER A 664 -12.64 -12.52 31.43
N LEU A 665 -11.61 -12.22 30.66
CA LEU A 665 -10.43 -11.49 31.07
C LEU A 665 -10.35 -10.19 30.25
N GLU A 666 -10.48 -9.06 30.91
CA GLU A 666 -10.36 -7.73 30.30
C GLU A 666 -9.05 -7.09 30.72
N ILE A 667 -8.24 -6.72 29.73
CA ILE A 667 -7.02 -5.94 29.89
C ILE A 667 -7.32 -4.52 29.44
N ASN A 668 -7.21 -3.59 30.38
CA ASN A 668 -7.44 -2.16 30.14
C ASN A 668 -6.15 -1.39 30.40
N VAL A 669 -5.70 -0.63 29.41
CA VAL A 669 -4.52 0.22 29.50
C VAL A 669 -4.97 1.68 29.54
N THR A 670 -4.63 2.38 30.63
CA THR A 670 -4.88 3.83 30.73
C THR A 670 -3.55 4.55 30.72
N ALA A 671 -3.42 5.57 29.86
CA ALA A 671 -2.21 6.36 29.75
C ALA A 671 -2.53 7.83 29.47
N VAL A 672 -1.78 8.72 30.13
CA VAL A 672 -1.67 10.14 29.73
C VAL A 672 -0.49 10.34 28.78
N ASP A 673 0.41 9.36 28.70
CA ASP A 673 1.49 9.34 27.71
C ASP A 673 0.92 9.25 26.29
N ASP A 674 1.28 10.19 25.43
CA ASP A 674 0.76 10.28 24.06
C ASP A 674 1.02 9.01 23.24
N HIS A 675 2.22 8.42 23.34
CA HIS A 675 2.57 7.25 22.53
C HIS A 675 1.72 6.03 22.91
N VAL A 676 1.60 5.75 24.21
CA VAL A 676 0.77 4.65 24.71
C VAL A 676 -0.71 4.95 24.48
N PHE A 677 -1.17 6.18 24.71
CA PHE A 677 -2.56 6.58 24.49
C PHE A 677 -3.00 6.38 23.03
N GLN A 678 -2.17 6.74 22.06
CA GLN A 678 -2.50 6.49 20.64
C GLN A 678 -2.56 4.99 20.32
N ALA A 679 -1.68 4.17 20.91
CA ALA A 679 -1.70 2.72 20.72
C ALA A 679 -2.94 2.05 21.35
N VAL A 680 -3.41 2.56 22.50
CA VAL A 680 -4.69 2.17 23.10
C VAL A 680 -5.86 2.54 22.18
N LYS A 681 -5.91 3.80 21.72
CA LYS A 681 -6.98 4.30 20.84
C LYS A 681 -7.07 3.53 19.51
N ALA A 682 -5.94 3.03 19.01
CA ALA A 682 -5.87 2.20 17.82
C ALA A 682 -6.32 0.74 18.06
N GLY A 683 -6.64 0.35 19.30
CA GLY A 683 -7.15 -0.98 19.67
C GLY A 683 -6.06 -2.06 19.76
N TYR A 684 -4.79 -1.68 19.90
CA TYR A 684 -3.68 -2.64 19.95
C TYR A 684 -3.39 -3.18 21.35
N LEU A 685 -3.72 -2.41 22.40
CA LEU A 685 -3.32 -2.71 23.78
C LEU A 685 -4.48 -3.18 24.67
N ASP A 686 -5.69 -2.70 24.41
CA ASP A 686 -6.89 -3.14 25.12
C ASP A 686 -7.45 -4.42 24.49
N LYS A 687 -7.72 -5.42 25.33
CA LYS A 687 -8.19 -6.74 24.89
C LYS A 687 -9.18 -7.36 25.86
N VAL A 688 -10.14 -8.08 25.31
CA VAL A 688 -11.09 -8.90 26.05
C VAL A 688 -10.99 -10.33 25.55
N PHE A 689 -10.78 -11.27 26.47
CA PHE A 689 -10.66 -12.69 26.18
C PHE A 689 -11.75 -13.47 26.90
N THR A 690 -12.41 -14.41 26.22
CA THR A 690 -13.52 -15.16 26.81
C THR A 690 -13.40 -16.67 26.58
N LYS A 691 -13.73 -17.47 27.61
CA LYS A 691 -13.86 -18.94 27.54
C LYS A 691 -15.09 -19.38 28.33
N SER A 692 -15.59 -20.59 28.06
CA SER A 692 -16.69 -21.17 28.83
C SER A 692 -16.50 -22.66 29.10
N ALA A 693 -16.81 -23.09 30.32
CA ALA A 693 -16.72 -24.47 30.76
C ALA A 693 -18.14 -25.00 31.09
N PRO A 694 -18.66 -26.00 30.35
CA PRO A 694 -19.91 -26.66 30.68
C PRO A 694 -19.70 -27.72 31.78
N PHE A 695 -20.74 -27.96 32.57
CA PHE A 695 -20.82 -29.01 33.60
C PHE A 695 -22.04 -29.88 33.33
N ASN A 696 -21.84 -31.20 33.25
CA ASN A 696 -22.91 -32.17 33.04
C ASN A 696 -23.24 -32.82 34.38
N ILE A 697 -24.27 -32.30 35.06
CA ILE A 697 -24.66 -32.78 36.39
C ILE A 697 -25.95 -33.60 36.27
N ASN A 698 -25.89 -34.87 36.67
CA ASN A 698 -27.05 -35.76 36.64
C ASN A 698 -27.63 -35.94 38.05
N ILE A 699 -28.82 -35.39 38.27
CA ILE A 699 -29.55 -35.56 39.54
C ILE A 699 -30.51 -36.74 39.39
N LEU A 700 -30.20 -37.84 40.08
CA LEU A 700 -30.96 -39.08 40.03
C LEU A 700 -32.07 -39.08 41.07
N GLU A 701 -33.25 -39.52 40.66
CA GLU A 701 -34.39 -39.79 41.54
C GLU A 701 -34.30 -41.24 42.00
N PRO A 702 -34.28 -41.53 43.31
CA PRO A 702 -34.24 -42.90 43.79
C PRO A 702 -35.54 -43.61 43.39
N LYS A 703 -35.43 -44.52 42.42
CA LYS A 703 -36.51 -45.41 41.98
C LYS A 703 -35.97 -46.82 42.07
N GLY A 704 -36.66 -47.65 42.84
CA GLY A 704 -36.29 -49.05 42.97
C GLY A 704 -37.41 -49.85 43.60
N ASN A 705 -37.27 -51.16 43.54
CA ASN A 705 -38.19 -52.11 44.13
C ASN A 705 -37.62 -52.65 45.43
N VAL A 706 -38.51 -52.87 46.40
CA VAL A 706 -38.18 -53.62 47.61
C VAL A 706 -38.84 -54.98 47.47
N GLU A 707 -38.04 -56.03 47.34
CA GLU A 707 -38.53 -57.39 47.41
C GLU A 707 -38.70 -57.78 48.89
N ILE A 708 -39.86 -58.33 49.23
CA ILE A 708 -40.09 -58.91 50.55
C ILE A 708 -39.88 -60.41 50.44
N VAL A 709 -38.78 -60.91 51.02
CA VAL A 709 -38.44 -62.32 51.01
C VAL A 709 -38.96 -62.96 52.29
N GLY A 710 -39.72 -64.04 52.14
CA GLY A 710 -40.26 -64.83 53.25
C GLY A 710 -40.18 -66.33 52.96
N PRO A 711 -40.48 -67.18 53.95
CA PRO A 711 -40.49 -68.63 53.76
C PRO A 711 -41.56 -69.05 52.73
N SER A 712 -41.24 -70.02 51.87
CA SER A 712 -42.12 -70.48 50.78
C SER A 712 -43.33 -71.31 51.24
N LYS A 713 -43.37 -71.72 52.51
CA LYS A 713 -44.50 -72.40 53.16
C LYS A 713 -44.69 -71.84 54.57
N LEU A 714 -45.94 -71.60 54.94
CA LEU A 714 -46.32 -71.12 56.26
C LEU A 714 -46.86 -72.30 57.08
N THR A 715 -46.28 -72.51 58.26
CA THR A 715 -46.75 -73.47 59.26
C THR A 715 -47.19 -72.73 60.52
N ALA A 716 -48.37 -73.08 61.05
CA ALA A 716 -48.88 -72.50 62.29
C ALA A 716 -47.86 -72.65 63.42
N GLU A 717 -47.82 -71.67 64.33
CA GLU A 717 -46.98 -71.64 65.54
C GLU A 717 -45.46 -71.54 65.33
N THR A 718 -44.98 -71.42 64.08
CA THR A 718 -43.55 -71.15 63.79
C THR A 718 -43.27 -69.67 63.48
N PRO A 719 -42.16 -69.09 63.95
CA PRO A 719 -41.77 -67.72 63.61
C PRO A 719 -41.53 -67.56 62.10
N ILE A 720 -42.28 -66.66 61.47
CA ILE A 720 -42.11 -66.22 60.09
C ILE A 720 -41.12 -65.06 60.09
N ASN A 721 -40.04 -65.20 59.34
CA ASN A 721 -39.05 -64.15 59.13
C ASN A 721 -39.24 -63.54 57.74
N LEU A 722 -39.59 -62.26 57.69
CA LEU A 722 -39.58 -61.46 56.47
C LEU A 722 -38.30 -60.64 56.44
N SER A 723 -37.67 -60.53 55.27
CA SER A 723 -36.59 -59.58 55.05
C SER A 723 -36.91 -58.68 53.86
N ALA A 724 -36.69 -57.38 54.06
CA ALA A 724 -36.76 -56.40 53.00
C ALA A 724 -35.41 -56.40 52.28
N LYS A 725 -35.43 -56.77 51.00
CA LYS A 725 -34.27 -56.74 50.13
C LYS A 725 -34.48 -55.63 49.10
N PRO A 726 -33.96 -54.41 49.35
CA PRO A 726 -33.94 -53.39 48.33
C PRO A 726 -33.03 -53.86 47.17
N ASP A 727 -33.35 -53.42 45.96
CA ASP A 727 -32.42 -53.54 44.85
C ASP A 727 -31.10 -52.77 45.08
N ALA A 728 -30.13 -52.97 44.19
CA ALA A 728 -28.78 -52.46 44.35
C ALA A 728 -28.71 -50.92 44.45
N ASP A 729 -29.65 -50.19 43.83
CA ASP A 729 -29.65 -48.73 43.83
C ASP A 729 -30.30 -48.16 45.09
N LEU A 730 -31.38 -48.76 45.58
CA LEU A 730 -31.94 -48.42 46.89
C LEU A 730 -30.99 -48.82 48.04
N GLU A 731 -30.27 -49.94 47.94
CA GLU A 731 -29.35 -50.40 48.98
C GLU A 731 -28.18 -49.43 49.22
N LYS A 732 -27.71 -48.73 48.17
CA LYS A 732 -26.69 -47.66 48.27
C LYS A 732 -27.14 -46.50 49.16
N LEU A 733 -28.45 -46.29 49.33
CA LEU A 733 -29.03 -45.22 50.16
C LEU A 733 -29.09 -45.57 51.65
N LYS A 734 -28.65 -46.78 52.05
CA LYS A 734 -28.78 -47.33 53.42
C LYS A 734 -30.20 -47.13 54.00
N PRO A 735 -31.24 -47.60 53.30
CA PRO A 735 -32.62 -47.32 53.67
C PRO A 735 -32.94 -47.93 55.04
N SER A 736 -33.62 -47.14 55.86
CA SER A 736 -34.17 -47.62 57.14
C SER A 736 -35.57 -48.16 56.89
N PHE A 737 -35.75 -49.45 57.15
CA PHE A 737 -37.06 -50.11 57.04
C PHE A 737 -37.77 -50.09 58.39
N VAL A 738 -39.05 -49.76 58.35
CA VAL A 738 -39.94 -49.81 59.52
C VAL A 738 -41.09 -50.73 59.18
N TRP A 739 -41.28 -51.76 59.99
CA TRP A 739 -42.36 -52.72 59.85
C TRP A 739 -43.50 -52.33 60.77
N TYR A 740 -44.72 -52.30 60.22
CA TYR A 740 -45.96 -52.04 60.94
C TYR A 740 -46.79 -53.31 60.98
N ASP A 741 -47.07 -53.81 62.17
CA ASP A 741 -48.09 -54.84 62.35
C ASP A 741 -49.46 -54.15 62.42
N ARG A 742 -50.38 -54.55 61.53
CA ARG A 742 -51.73 -53.98 61.49
C ARG A 742 -52.63 -54.49 62.62
N THR A 743 -52.15 -55.40 63.45
CA THR A 743 -52.85 -55.83 64.67
C THR A 743 -52.59 -54.83 65.81
N GLU A 744 -53.64 -54.53 66.58
CA GLU A 744 -53.76 -53.36 67.47
C GLU A 744 -52.55 -53.15 68.42
N ASN A 745 -52.08 -51.89 68.50
CA ASN A 745 -51.08 -51.37 69.45
C ASN A 745 -49.66 -51.96 69.39
N SER A 746 -49.17 -52.39 68.24
CA SER A 746 -47.76 -52.77 68.10
C SER A 746 -46.84 -51.54 67.90
N THR A 747 -45.72 -51.50 68.63
CA THR A 747 -44.66 -50.52 68.38
C THR A 747 -43.94 -50.85 67.07
N PRO A 748 -43.75 -49.91 66.14
CA PRO A 748 -43.06 -50.18 64.89
C PRO A 748 -41.66 -50.75 65.13
N LYS A 749 -41.29 -51.80 64.39
CA LYS A 749 -39.95 -52.41 64.51
C LYS A 749 -39.06 -51.93 63.36
N SER A 750 -37.91 -51.36 63.71
CA SER A 750 -36.89 -50.92 62.74
C SER A 750 -35.92 -52.05 62.41
N GLY A 751 -35.58 -52.23 61.14
CA GLY A 751 -34.55 -53.17 60.69
C GLY A 751 -34.87 -53.84 59.35
N LYS A 752 -33.86 -54.40 58.70
CA LYS A 752 -34.01 -55.10 57.40
C LYS A 752 -34.80 -56.40 57.46
N SER A 753 -35.02 -56.93 58.66
CA SER A 753 -35.80 -58.15 58.87
C SER A 753 -36.82 -57.97 59.99
N TYR A 754 -37.97 -58.62 59.86
CA TYR A 754 -39.03 -58.66 60.84
C TYR A 754 -39.49 -60.10 61.07
N SER A 755 -39.54 -60.50 62.34
CA SER A 755 -39.99 -61.82 62.75
C SER A 755 -41.32 -61.71 63.50
N PHE A 756 -42.30 -62.50 63.08
CA PHE A 756 -43.58 -62.65 63.78
C PHE A 756 -44.08 -64.09 63.70
N THR A 757 -44.84 -64.53 64.71
CA THR A 757 -45.48 -65.84 64.69
C THR A 757 -46.94 -65.66 64.27
N ALA A 758 -47.33 -66.28 63.16
CA ALA A 758 -48.74 -66.31 62.78
C ALA A 758 -49.50 -67.13 63.83
N LYS A 759 -50.42 -66.48 64.55
CA LYS A 759 -51.40 -67.19 65.37
C LYS A 759 -52.46 -67.76 64.45
N ASP A 760 -52.73 -69.04 64.63
CA ASP A 760 -53.77 -69.75 63.90
C ASP A 760 -55.10 -68.99 64.08
N LYS A 761 -55.65 -68.48 62.97
CA LYS A 761 -57.05 -68.08 62.94
C LYS A 761 -57.78 -69.26 62.31
N SER A 762 -58.47 -70.03 63.15
CA SER A 762 -59.58 -70.87 62.70
C SER A 762 -60.56 -70.07 61.85
#